data_AF-A0A931XIL2-F1
#
_entry.id   AF-A0A931XIL2-F1
#
_cell.length_a   1.000
_cell.length_b   1.000
_cell.length_c   1.000
_cell.angle_alpha   90.00
_cell.angle_beta   90.00
_cell.angle_gamma   90.00
#
_symmetry.space_group_name_H-M   'P 1'
#
loop_
_entity.id
_entity.type
_entity.pdbx_description
1 polymer ?
#
loop_
_entity_poly.entity_id
_entity_poly.type
_entity_poly.pdbx_seq_one_letter_code
_entity_poly.pdbx_strand_id
1 'polypeptide(L)'
;MSWATAPLRLAMRVLLAAIVLGALALHAGAQTESPVVWTPTSSTGLLLKRVGDGTDALDTFAGGRAAVRVSSSGYLYYDVDDNYVNNRINPSPYTFARIDVEYFDDAAGRPFFIHYSATGGCFTASEDAFLTGDGTWKTARFYIGNVRFEDCQAGNTASFRVNARGWTELKVGRVAVTRSTTDLRPSFGTAEGVAFIAPSSELGLRLKKVGEGADVPTVALGGRTGLSVSSQGQMFFDVDDTFIKDGLSGGQPAGEVAVEGSYFDQRYGFFYLQYDSDASLAADAVQRAFWQSFGPSFDLQSNNIVYLQNTATWKTYTFYLANVRFSNRQLEGVADFRIFQPQSADNAIASQGYRLTIDKVTVTKLASPADRTARLEGNYSGAGDPVMVWTRLASRNEQGHGLYQIESAAPTSVGPACGEQQVRVASGGAIAFDVNDQYAKDGNANNVYVTVEFCDAVGGALALSYDARTTQSKPTETVPRTGTGLWRRYTFYLPDAYFGNRQSGAADFRITATTADLAVRHVYVQRAPGPYVRPRASVATASGGFTSRQRLVLVHYFPVFDGYRPYSFRNVDTVRKDLVDMRAAGIDGMLVWYLGNTTDQINMGIPAVRNLVAVARQVANAPKIGLLLDPVHIFHEKIARQPDTLIDFTATSNKGLYLKLAEDFFSQVPSDLWLTIDGRPVIALYYQGSDMVSAYDKTVIALLVSGFEASFGVKPYLIADFHWDERGDRGVVVDDWFAWGAGAAPAAFPGFALPHTMAIGPGFNEGARVRDREGGAFYERGWRRAVGKGMHRVLIDTWNYWVEGAAIAESAEYSRRYIDLTAQYAAQLKARDYARADRVSVLLGPTNQADGLYQDET
;
A
#
# COMPACT_ATOMS: atom_id res chain seq x y z
N MET A 1 -8.64 28.12 -31.36
CA MET A 1 -9.96 28.00 -30.69
C MET A 1 -9.92 26.75 -29.84
N SER A 2 -10.16 26.84 -28.53
CA SER A 2 -9.94 25.73 -27.58
C SER A 2 -10.99 25.70 -26.46
N TRP A 3 -11.89 24.72 -26.53
CA TRP A 3 -12.82 24.31 -25.47
C TRP A 3 -13.22 22.84 -25.77
N ALA A 4 -13.51 21.93 -24.84
CA ALA A 4 -13.13 21.81 -23.43
C ALA A 4 -13.51 20.39 -22.94
N THR A 5 -12.57 19.60 -22.42
CA THR A 5 -12.87 18.30 -21.76
C THR A 5 -11.89 18.01 -20.62
N ALA A 6 -12.00 18.76 -19.52
CA ALA A 6 -11.33 18.43 -18.26
C ALA A 6 -12.12 18.83 -16.99
N PRO A 7 -13.17 18.09 -16.59
CA PRO A 7 -13.80 18.25 -15.28
C PRO A 7 -13.88 16.92 -14.51
N LEU A 8 -12.86 16.61 -13.72
CA LEU A 8 -12.94 15.59 -12.64
C LEU A 8 -11.91 15.86 -11.55
N ARG A 9 -10.67 16.25 -11.93
CA ARG A 9 -9.67 16.81 -11.00
C ARG A 9 -10.05 18.18 -10.41
N LEU A 10 -11.10 18.83 -10.92
CA LEU A 10 -11.62 20.08 -10.37
C LEU A 10 -12.56 19.83 -9.17
N ALA A 11 -13.33 18.73 -9.16
CA ALA A 11 -14.29 18.43 -8.11
C ALA A 11 -13.63 18.32 -6.71
N MET A 12 -12.48 17.65 -6.61
CA MET A 12 -11.71 17.55 -5.35
C MET A 12 -11.12 18.89 -4.86
N ARG A 13 -10.88 19.86 -5.75
CA ARG A 13 -10.49 21.23 -5.36
C ARG A 13 -11.70 22.09 -5.01
N VAL A 14 -12.83 21.86 -5.66
CA VAL A 14 -14.12 22.48 -5.31
C VAL A 14 -14.59 22.01 -3.93
N LEU A 15 -14.36 20.76 -3.53
CA LEU A 15 -14.77 20.27 -2.20
C LEU A 15 -14.10 21.04 -1.05
N LEU A 16 -12.82 21.38 -1.18
CA LEU A 16 -12.10 22.19 -0.17
C LEU A 16 -12.64 23.64 -0.10
N ALA A 17 -13.16 24.16 -1.21
CA ALA A 17 -13.82 25.46 -1.25
C ALA A 17 -15.25 25.38 -0.72
N ALA A 18 -16.03 24.36 -1.09
CA ALA A 18 -17.43 24.18 -0.70
C ALA A 18 -17.59 23.87 0.79
N ILE A 19 -16.70 23.06 1.39
CA ILE A 19 -16.70 22.80 2.84
C ILE A 19 -16.38 24.08 3.65
N VAL A 20 -15.58 25.00 3.10
CA VAL A 20 -15.19 26.26 3.77
C VAL A 20 -16.14 27.42 3.48
N LEU A 21 -16.81 27.44 2.32
CA LEU A 21 -17.75 28.49 1.91
C LEU A 21 -19.23 28.15 2.16
N GLY A 22 -19.59 26.88 2.33
CA GLY A 22 -20.96 26.42 2.60
C GLY A 22 -21.31 26.31 4.09
N ALA A 23 -20.30 26.16 4.97
CA ALA A 23 -20.51 25.90 6.41
C ALA A 23 -20.80 27.15 7.26
N LEU A 24 -20.92 28.34 6.65
CA LEU A 24 -21.19 29.62 7.31
C LEU A 24 -22.48 30.25 6.80
N ALA A 25 -23.57 29.49 6.87
CA ALA A 25 -24.90 30.08 6.93
C ALA A 25 -25.05 30.82 8.27
N LEU A 26 -24.77 32.13 8.29
CA LEU A 26 -25.19 32.96 9.41
C LEU A 26 -26.71 32.81 9.57
N HIS A 27 -27.15 32.49 10.79
CA HIS A 27 -28.56 32.59 11.14
C HIS A 27 -29.04 34.03 10.91
N ALA A 28 -29.89 34.21 9.90
CA ALA A 28 -30.53 35.49 9.61
C ALA A 28 -31.48 35.86 10.75
N GLY A 29 -30.97 36.60 11.74
CA GLY A 29 -31.70 37.00 12.95
C GLY A 29 -30.89 37.08 14.24
N ALA A 30 -29.65 36.57 14.27
CA ALA A 30 -28.83 36.61 15.49
C ALA A 30 -28.38 38.04 15.84
N GLN A 31 -28.90 38.60 16.93
CA GLN A 31 -28.36 39.79 17.58
C GLN A 31 -27.07 39.39 18.32
N THR A 32 -25.93 39.57 17.70
CA THR A 32 -24.61 39.43 18.34
C THR A 32 -24.05 40.79 18.70
N GLU A 33 -23.70 40.96 19.97
CA GLU A 33 -23.02 42.17 20.46
C GLU A 33 -21.49 41.98 20.53
N SER A 34 -20.77 43.07 20.75
CA SER A 34 -19.32 43.04 20.92
C SER A 34 -18.92 42.16 22.10
N PRO A 35 -17.90 41.29 21.97
CA PRO A 35 -17.50 40.39 23.04
C PRO A 35 -16.88 41.17 24.21
N VAL A 36 -17.15 40.72 25.43
CA VAL A 36 -16.32 41.07 26.59
C VAL A 36 -15.06 40.21 26.58
N VAL A 37 -13.91 40.79 26.93
CA VAL A 37 -12.59 40.19 26.72
C VAL A 37 -11.69 40.38 27.93
N TRP A 38 -10.96 39.33 28.27
CA TRP A 38 -9.87 39.35 29.24
C TRP A 38 -8.58 38.84 28.59
N THR A 39 -7.47 39.46 28.95
CA THR A 39 -6.08 39.05 28.69
C THR A 39 -5.24 39.30 29.94
N PRO A 40 -4.05 38.70 30.09
CA PRO A 40 -3.15 38.98 31.21
C PRO A 40 -2.79 40.46 31.41
N THR A 41 -2.95 41.30 30.38
CA THR A 41 -2.58 42.73 30.41
C THR A 41 -3.76 43.70 30.29
N SER A 42 -4.98 43.22 30.04
CA SER A 42 -6.16 44.08 29.85
C SER A 42 -7.48 43.34 30.05
N SER A 43 -8.49 44.05 30.55
CA SER A 43 -9.86 43.59 30.71
C SER A 43 -10.85 44.58 30.09
N THR A 44 -11.93 44.06 29.52
CA THR A 44 -13.03 44.85 28.93
C THR A 44 -14.32 44.09 29.15
N GLY A 45 -15.05 44.42 30.23
CA GLY A 45 -16.29 43.75 30.65
C GLY A 45 -16.14 42.29 31.12
N LEU A 46 -14.90 41.81 31.28
CA LEU A 46 -14.58 40.47 31.75
C LEU A 46 -13.36 40.52 32.66
N LEU A 47 -13.47 40.02 33.89
CA LEU A 47 -12.42 40.07 34.91
C LEU A 47 -12.03 38.67 35.39
N LEU A 48 -10.73 38.37 35.42
CA LEU A 48 -10.22 37.19 36.12
C LEU A 48 -10.27 37.43 37.64
N LYS A 49 -10.94 36.55 38.39
CA LYS A 49 -11.01 36.59 39.86
C LYS A 49 -10.03 35.58 40.47
N ARG A 50 -9.11 36.06 41.30
CA ARG A 50 -8.22 35.23 42.13
C ARG A 50 -8.86 35.03 43.50
N VAL A 51 -9.78 34.07 43.58
CA VAL A 51 -10.63 33.80 44.74
C VAL A 51 -10.78 32.29 44.97
N GLY A 52 -10.99 31.88 46.22
CA GLY A 52 -11.21 30.47 46.59
C GLY A 52 -10.12 29.54 46.08
N ASP A 53 -10.52 28.42 45.50
CA ASP A 53 -9.65 27.42 44.85
C ASP A 53 -9.04 27.89 43.51
N GLY A 54 -9.34 29.12 43.06
CA GLY A 54 -8.69 29.79 41.92
C GLY A 54 -7.63 30.83 42.28
N THR A 55 -7.28 30.99 43.56
CA THR A 55 -6.41 32.08 44.02
C THR A 55 -4.96 31.96 43.51
N ASP A 56 -4.41 30.74 43.47
CA ASP A 56 -2.99 30.46 43.15
C ASP A 56 -2.64 30.48 41.64
N ALA A 57 -3.43 31.17 40.82
CA ALA A 57 -3.17 31.29 39.39
C ALA A 57 -1.87 32.08 39.14
N LEU A 58 -0.85 31.42 38.58
CA LEU A 58 0.45 32.07 38.32
C LEU A 58 0.46 32.75 36.95
N ASP A 59 0.86 34.03 36.94
CA ASP A 59 1.27 34.74 35.74
C ASP A 59 2.54 34.08 35.17
N THR A 60 2.54 33.79 33.87
CA THR A 60 3.61 33.06 33.20
C THR A 60 3.79 33.52 31.75
N PHE A 61 4.81 32.99 31.08
CA PHE A 61 5.12 33.28 29.69
C PHE A 61 5.23 31.97 28.91
N ALA A 62 4.42 31.82 27.87
CA ALA A 62 4.27 30.59 27.11
C ALA A 62 4.26 30.90 25.59
N GLY A 63 5.04 30.16 24.81
CA GLY A 63 5.08 30.32 23.35
C GLY A 63 5.30 31.75 22.85
N GLY A 64 6.10 32.57 23.56
CA GLY A 64 6.34 33.97 23.19
C GLY A 64 5.27 34.98 23.62
N ARG A 65 4.28 34.60 24.44
CA ARG A 65 3.20 35.49 24.90
C ARG A 65 2.97 35.38 26.41
N ALA A 66 2.43 36.45 27.00
CA ALA A 66 1.93 36.43 28.37
C ALA A 66 0.74 35.47 28.51
N ALA A 67 0.67 34.74 29.62
CA ALA A 67 -0.39 33.80 29.93
C ALA A 67 -0.63 33.75 31.45
N VAL A 68 -1.80 33.26 31.86
CA VAL A 68 -2.05 32.85 33.24
C VAL A 68 -2.24 31.34 33.27
N ARG A 69 -1.51 30.67 34.16
CA ARG A 69 -1.68 29.26 34.43
C ARG A 69 -2.83 29.06 35.42
N VAL A 70 -3.65 28.02 35.22
CA VAL A 70 -4.66 27.58 36.20
C VAL A 70 -4.06 27.42 37.60
N SER A 71 -4.92 27.57 38.62
CA SER A 71 -4.52 27.41 40.03
C SER A 71 -4.00 26.00 40.35
N SER A 72 -3.48 25.84 41.57
CA SER A 72 -3.14 24.55 42.20
C SER A 72 -4.29 23.53 42.18
N SER A 73 -5.55 23.98 42.10
CA SER A 73 -6.76 23.14 41.98
C SER A 73 -7.31 23.01 40.55
N GLY A 74 -6.64 23.61 39.56
CA GLY A 74 -7.01 23.52 38.14
C GLY A 74 -8.10 24.49 37.69
N TYR A 75 -8.25 25.64 38.34
CA TYR A 75 -9.31 26.62 38.04
C TYR A 75 -8.78 28.02 37.67
N LEU A 76 -9.53 28.70 36.79
CA LEU A 76 -9.50 30.16 36.61
C LEU A 76 -10.94 30.69 36.59
N TYR A 77 -11.30 31.56 37.54
CA TYR A 77 -12.64 32.13 37.65
C TYR A 77 -12.75 33.43 36.88
N TYR A 78 -13.86 33.61 36.17
CA TYR A 78 -14.15 34.80 35.38
C TYR A 78 -15.50 35.39 35.76
N ASP A 79 -15.51 36.70 35.83
CA ASP A 79 -16.63 37.55 36.19
C ASP A 79 -16.99 38.42 34.99
N VAL A 80 -18.21 38.25 34.50
CA VAL A 80 -18.80 38.97 33.38
C VAL A 80 -19.48 40.21 33.96
N ASP A 81 -19.26 41.38 33.37
CA ASP A 81 -19.91 42.62 33.81
C ASP A 81 -21.44 42.44 33.89
N ASP A 82 -22.05 42.81 35.03
CA ASP A 82 -23.50 42.70 35.28
C ASP A 82 -24.35 43.39 34.21
N ASN A 83 -23.83 44.46 33.60
CA ASN A 83 -24.49 45.18 32.52
C ASN A 83 -24.44 44.39 31.20
N TYR A 84 -23.47 43.49 31.05
CA TYR A 84 -23.34 42.59 29.91
C TYR A 84 -24.24 41.36 30.06
N VAL A 85 -24.12 40.53 31.09
CA VAL A 85 -25.15 39.51 31.43
C VAL A 85 -25.02 39.12 32.90
N ASN A 86 -26.00 39.48 33.72
CA ASN A 86 -26.26 38.82 35.01
C ASN A 86 -27.77 38.73 35.24
N ASN A 87 -28.35 37.54 35.07
CA ASN A 87 -29.81 37.36 35.04
C ASN A 87 -30.49 37.50 36.43
N ARG A 88 -29.71 37.69 37.50
CA ARG A 88 -30.18 37.99 38.87
C ARG A 88 -30.26 39.49 39.13
N ILE A 89 -29.37 40.28 38.53
CA ILE A 89 -29.24 41.73 38.75
C ILE A 89 -29.83 42.53 37.58
N ASN A 90 -29.67 42.03 36.36
CA ASN A 90 -30.07 42.64 35.10
C ASN A 90 -30.65 41.56 34.14
N PRO A 91 -31.96 41.26 34.25
CA PRO A 91 -32.58 40.17 33.50
C PRO A 91 -32.39 40.30 31.98
N SER A 92 -31.77 39.28 31.38
CA SER A 92 -31.20 39.34 30.04
C SER A 92 -31.98 38.45 29.06
N PRO A 93 -32.33 38.94 27.84
CA PRO A 93 -32.88 38.09 26.78
C PRO A 93 -31.83 37.17 26.13
N TYR A 94 -30.54 37.39 26.42
CA TYR A 94 -29.43 36.62 25.88
C TYR A 94 -29.22 35.34 26.69
N THR A 95 -29.88 34.25 26.29
CA THR A 95 -29.80 32.94 26.94
C THR A 95 -28.67 32.04 26.41
N PHE A 96 -27.91 32.48 25.41
CA PHE A 96 -26.79 31.76 24.84
C PHE A 96 -25.50 32.60 24.88
N ALA A 97 -24.35 31.93 24.93
CA ALA A 97 -23.06 32.59 24.76
C ALA A 97 -22.02 31.67 24.08
N ARG A 98 -21.05 32.28 23.40
CA ARG A 98 -19.81 31.62 22.97
C ARG A 98 -18.65 32.12 23.83
N ILE A 99 -17.91 31.20 24.44
CA ILE A 99 -16.67 31.49 25.16
C ILE A 99 -15.49 31.01 24.33
N ASP A 100 -14.66 31.95 23.86
CA ASP A 100 -13.39 31.65 23.20
C ASP A 100 -12.27 31.66 24.25
N VAL A 101 -11.52 30.57 24.39
CA VAL A 101 -10.36 30.46 25.28
C VAL A 101 -9.12 30.23 24.43
N GLU A 102 -8.21 31.20 24.41
CA GLU A 102 -6.89 31.03 23.80
C GLU A 102 -5.91 30.43 24.80
N TYR A 103 -5.35 29.27 24.46
CA TYR A 103 -4.47 28.48 25.31
C TYR A 103 -3.17 28.13 24.58
N PHE A 104 -2.12 27.85 25.35
CA PHE A 104 -0.88 27.30 24.84
C PHE A 104 -0.93 25.77 24.88
N ASP A 105 -0.73 25.13 23.74
CA ASP A 105 -1.02 23.71 23.53
C ASP A 105 0.21 22.81 23.76
N ASP A 106 0.67 22.68 25.01
CA ASP A 106 1.91 21.97 25.36
C ASP A 106 1.75 20.63 26.11
N ALA A 107 0.51 20.17 26.34
CA ALA A 107 0.24 18.94 27.10
C ALA A 107 -0.83 18.06 26.43
N ALA A 108 -0.40 17.22 25.48
CA ALA A 108 -1.29 16.36 24.67
C ALA A 108 -2.27 15.51 25.49
N GLY A 109 -3.52 15.41 25.02
CA GLY A 109 -4.58 14.58 25.62
C GLY A 109 -5.18 15.15 26.90
N ARG A 110 -4.72 16.32 27.38
CA ARG A 110 -5.27 16.94 28.59
C ARG A 110 -6.56 17.72 28.29
N PRO A 111 -7.67 17.44 28.99
CA PRO A 111 -8.95 18.13 28.79
C PRO A 111 -9.07 19.41 29.63
N PHE A 112 -9.83 20.38 29.13
CA PHE A 112 -10.39 21.47 29.92
C PHE A 112 -11.75 21.92 29.39
N PHE A 113 -12.58 22.49 30.25
CA PHE A 113 -13.96 22.83 29.93
C PHE A 113 -14.44 24.03 30.77
N ILE A 114 -15.65 24.52 30.51
CA ILE A 114 -16.28 25.61 31.25
C ILE A 114 -17.27 25.05 32.27
N HIS A 115 -17.20 25.52 33.50
CA HIS A 115 -18.33 25.47 34.45
C HIS A 115 -18.97 26.85 34.50
N TYR A 116 -20.26 26.98 34.22
CA TYR A 116 -20.99 28.26 34.23
C TYR A 116 -22.32 28.16 34.97
N SER A 117 -22.86 29.28 35.44
CA SER A 117 -24.21 29.32 36.00
C SER A 117 -25.28 29.42 34.91
N ALA A 118 -26.22 28.49 34.91
CA ALA A 118 -27.29 28.35 33.94
C ALA A 118 -28.66 28.15 34.62
N THR A 119 -29.75 28.16 33.84
CA THR A 119 -31.07 27.75 34.32
C THR A 119 -31.02 26.30 34.80
N GLY A 120 -31.06 26.12 36.13
CA GLY A 120 -30.98 24.81 36.80
C GLY A 120 -29.78 24.64 37.74
N GLY A 121 -28.76 25.51 37.71
CA GLY A 121 -27.67 25.44 38.68
C GLY A 121 -26.43 26.28 38.37
N CYS A 122 -25.54 26.41 39.36
CA CYS A 122 -24.34 27.25 39.31
C CYS A 122 -23.13 26.61 38.60
N PHE A 123 -23.16 25.31 38.33
CA PHE A 123 -22.03 24.51 37.86
C PHE A 123 -22.40 23.66 36.64
N THR A 124 -23.15 24.23 35.69
CA THR A 124 -23.42 23.58 34.40
C THR A 124 -22.12 23.47 33.62
N ALA A 125 -21.84 22.29 33.07
CA ALA A 125 -20.63 22.01 32.31
C ALA A 125 -20.84 22.26 30.81
N SER A 126 -19.82 22.80 30.14
CA SER A 126 -19.66 22.66 28.69
C SER A 126 -19.06 21.29 28.33
N GLU A 127 -18.96 21.01 27.03
CA GLU A 127 -18.05 20.00 26.48
C GLU A 127 -16.57 20.28 26.82
N ASP A 128 -15.74 19.23 26.83
CA ASP A 128 -14.28 19.33 26.99
C ASP A 128 -13.59 19.69 25.66
N ALA A 129 -12.62 20.59 25.72
CA ALA A 129 -11.59 20.78 24.71
C ALA A 129 -10.32 20.02 25.12
N PHE A 130 -9.65 19.35 24.17
CA PHE A 130 -8.44 18.56 24.43
C PHE A 130 -7.22 19.23 23.79
N LEU A 131 -6.12 19.32 24.55
CA LEU A 131 -4.83 19.75 24.05
C LEU A 131 -4.24 18.69 23.08
N THR A 132 -3.55 19.12 22.02
CA THR A 132 -2.80 18.24 21.12
C THR A 132 -1.30 18.17 21.43
N GLY A 133 -0.76 19.12 22.20
CA GLY A 133 0.65 19.15 22.60
C GLY A 133 1.64 19.55 21.50
N ASP A 134 1.23 20.36 20.52
CA ASP A 134 2.11 20.78 19.40
C ASP A 134 2.92 22.05 19.67
N GLY A 135 2.80 22.64 20.88
CA GLY A 135 3.56 23.81 21.30
C GLY A 135 3.12 25.12 20.62
N THR A 136 1.91 25.17 20.07
CA THR A 136 1.35 26.37 19.43
C THR A 136 0.23 27.02 20.25
N TRP A 137 -0.13 28.26 19.89
CA TRP A 137 -1.27 28.98 20.47
C TRP A 137 -2.55 28.63 19.71
N LYS A 138 -3.59 28.17 20.41
CA LYS A 138 -4.87 27.75 19.82
C LYS A 138 -6.06 28.35 20.54
N THR A 139 -7.24 28.34 19.89
CA THR A 139 -8.51 28.82 20.47
C THR A 139 -9.50 27.67 20.59
N ALA A 140 -9.88 27.29 21.81
CA ALA A 140 -11.06 26.48 22.06
C ALA A 140 -12.31 27.39 22.05
N ARG A 141 -13.41 26.91 21.48
CA ARG A 141 -14.69 27.64 21.44
C ARG A 141 -15.77 26.81 22.10
N PHE A 142 -16.32 27.30 23.20
CA PHE A 142 -17.37 26.63 23.95
C PHE A 142 -18.70 27.34 23.71
N TYR A 143 -19.69 26.64 23.18
CA TYR A 143 -21.01 27.20 22.92
C TYR A 143 -21.99 26.73 24.01
N ILE A 144 -22.41 27.67 24.84
CA ILE A 144 -23.19 27.42 26.06
C ILE A 144 -24.59 28.04 25.96
N GLY A 145 -25.57 27.34 26.51
CA GLY A 145 -26.99 27.72 26.48
C GLY A 145 -27.60 27.77 27.89
N ASN A 146 -28.80 28.33 27.97
CA ASN A 146 -29.50 28.65 29.23
C ASN A 146 -28.67 29.50 30.20
N VAL A 147 -27.78 30.35 29.67
CA VAL A 147 -26.82 31.16 30.43
C VAL A 147 -27.56 32.11 31.38
N ARG A 148 -27.11 32.19 32.63
CA ARG A 148 -27.60 33.18 33.60
C ARG A 148 -26.51 34.09 34.17
N PHE A 149 -25.26 33.62 34.28
CA PHE A 149 -24.12 34.38 34.81
C PHE A 149 -24.45 35.18 36.09
N GLU A 150 -24.97 34.51 37.13
CA GLU A 150 -25.51 35.16 38.35
C GLU A 150 -24.53 35.20 39.53
N ASP A 151 -23.24 35.12 39.20
CA ASP A 151 -22.10 35.08 40.11
C ASP A 151 -22.35 34.20 41.33
N CYS A 152 -22.62 32.92 41.07
CA CYS A 152 -22.85 31.94 42.13
C CYS A 152 -21.76 30.85 42.21
N GLN A 153 -20.58 31.13 41.64
CA GLN A 153 -19.35 30.38 41.89
C GLN A 153 -18.37 31.19 42.76
N ALA A 154 -17.39 30.50 43.34
CA ALA A 154 -16.32 31.06 44.19
C ALA A 154 -16.79 32.12 45.21
N GLY A 155 -17.64 31.72 46.15
CA GLY A 155 -18.14 32.63 47.20
C GLY A 155 -19.17 33.66 46.70
N ASN A 156 -19.81 33.38 45.58
CA ASN A 156 -20.72 34.27 44.84
C ASN A 156 -20.04 35.51 44.23
N THR A 157 -18.95 35.30 43.47
CA THR A 157 -18.14 36.40 42.89
C THR A 157 -17.66 36.16 41.46
N ALA A 158 -18.08 35.06 40.82
CA ALA A 158 -17.70 34.71 39.45
C ALA A 158 -18.81 33.98 38.71
N SER A 159 -19.00 34.35 37.44
CA SER A 159 -20.08 33.90 36.57
C SER A 159 -19.77 32.56 35.90
N PHE A 160 -18.49 32.28 35.64
CA PHE A 160 -17.99 30.98 35.17
C PHE A 160 -16.54 30.70 35.59
N ARG A 161 -16.06 29.49 35.34
CA ARG A 161 -14.65 29.11 35.45
C ARG A 161 -14.18 28.25 34.29
N VAL A 162 -12.93 28.45 33.87
CA VAL A 162 -12.17 27.46 33.12
C VAL A 162 -11.72 26.38 34.10
N ASN A 163 -12.05 25.13 33.80
CA ASN A 163 -11.85 23.95 34.63
C ASN A 163 -10.94 22.96 33.90
N ALA A 164 -9.72 22.79 34.40
CA ALA A 164 -8.72 21.87 33.86
C ALA A 164 -8.77 20.48 34.52
N ARG A 165 -9.95 19.97 34.93
CA ARG A 165 -10.13 18.62 35.53
C ARG A 165 -9.04 18.22 36.56
N GLY A 166 -8.56 19.16 37.37
CA GLY A 166 -7.54 18.95 38.40
C GLY A 166 -6.08 18.82 37.93
N TRP A 167 -5.74 19.07 36.66
CA TRP A 167 -4.34 19.26 36.24
C TRP A 167 -3.98 20.76 36.17
N THR A 168 -2.72 21.08 36.48
CA THR A 168 -2.30 22.44 36.89
C THR A 168 -1.49 23.20 35.84
N GLU A 169 -1.31 22.65 34.64
CA GLU A 169 -0.40 23.21 33.62
C GLU A 169 -1.09 23.96 32.46
N LEU A 170 -2.43 24.07 32.47
CA LEU A 170 -3.17 24.81 31.45
C LEU A 170 -2.82 26.30 31.50
N LYS A 171 -2.25 26.83 30.42
CA LYS A 171 -1.89 28.24 30.25
C LYS A 171 -2.87 28.94 29.32
N VAL A 172 -3.55 29.98 29.81
CA VAL A 172 -4.56 30.76 29.09
C VAL A 172 -4.05 32.18 28.82
N GLY A 173 -4.06 32.61 27.57
CA GLY A 173 -3.57 33.93 27.12
C GLY A 173 -4.67 34.93 26.79
N ARG A 174 -5.91 34.46 26.53
CA ARG A 174 -7.09 35.31 26.31
C ARG A 174 -8.36 34.52 26.57
N VAL A 175 -9.36 35.18 27.13
CA VAL A 175 -10.74 34.67 27.20
C VAL A 175 -11.68 35.74 26.65
N ALA A 176 -12.67 35.35 25.85
CA ALA A 176 -13.70 36.26 25.35
C ALA A 176 -15.09 35.63 25.41
N VAL A 177 -16.10 36.41 25.78
CA VAL A 177 -17.49 35.96 25.88
C VAL A 177 -18.38 36.78 24.96
N THR A 178 -19.04 36.12 24.02
CA THR A 178 -20.01 36.72 23.09
C THR A 178 -21.42 36.30 23.48
N ARG A 179 -22.30 37.22 23.88
CA ARG A 179 -23.71 36.93 24.22
C ARG A 179 -24.60 36.84 22.98
N SER A 180 -25.66 36.03 23.02
CA SER A 180 -26.61 35.86 21.91
C SER A 180 -28.01 35.42 22.39
N THR A 181 -29.04 35.86 21.66
CA THR A 181 -30.44 35.45 21.87
C THR A 181 -30.77 34.11 21.21
N THR A 182 -29.92 33.65 20.30
CA THR A 182 -30.00 32.34 19.62
C THR A 182 -28.74 31.54 19.87
N ASP A 183 -28.78 30.20 19.73
CA ASP A 183 -27.57 29.39 19.79
C ASP A 183 -26.55 29.87 18.73
N LEU A 184 -25.28 29.94 19.13
CA LEU A 184 -24.16 30.37 18.29
C LEU A 184 -23.39 29.17 17.69
N ARG A 185 -23.77 27.93 18.04
CA ARG A 185 -23.20 26.72 17.43
C ARG A 185 -23.36 26.77 15.91
N PRO A 186 -22.31 26.48 15.13
CA PRO A 186 -22.44 26.19 13.71
C PRO A 186 -23.45 25.05 13.51
N SER A 187 -24.39 25.22 12.59
CA SER A 187 -25.36 24.17 12.24
C SER A 187 -24.97 23.52 10.91
N PHE A 188 -24.99 22.20 10.89
CA PHE A 188 -24.59 21.38 9.74
C PHE A 188 -25.79 20.67 9.07
N GLY A 189 -27.03 21.00 9.44
CA GLY A 189 -28.23 20.31 8.93
C GLY A 189 -28.38 20.36 7.41
N THR A 190 -28.04 21.49 6.80
CA THR A 190 -28.02 21.68 5.34
C THR A 190 -26.67 21.35 4.69
N ALA A 191 -25.65 20.97 5.46
CA ALA A 191 -24.35 20.61 4.90
C ALA A 191 -24.41 19.23 4.22
N GLU A 192 -23.73 19.11 3.08
CA GLU A 192 -23.56 17.84 2.36
C GLU A 192 -22.61 16.90 3.11
N GLY A 193 -21.61 17.45 3.81
CA GLY A 193 -20.65 16.69 4.60
C GLY A 193 -19.97 17.48 5.72
N VAL A 194 -19.34 16.74 6.63
CA VAL A 194 -18.54 17.22 7.78
C VAL A 194 -17.15 16.60 7.75
N ALA A 195 -16.17 17.23 8.40
CA ALA A 195 -14.76 16.88 8.26
C ALA A 195 -13.92 17.05 9.53
N PHE A 196 -12.96 16.14 9.70
CA PHE A 196 -11.84 16.25 10.61
C PHE A 196 -10.55 16.31 9.78
N ILE A 197 -9.68 17.28 10.07
CA ILE A 197 -8.35 17.39 9.45
C ILE A 197 -7.31 17.53 10.57
N ALA A 198 -6.32 16.64 10.55
CA ALA A 198 -5.23 16.63 11.51
C ALA A 198 -4.37 17.92 11.43
N PRO A 199 -3.82 18.41 12.55
CA PRO A 199 -3.91 17.84 13.89
C PRO A 199 -5.16 18.23 14.70
N SER A 200 -5.92 19.27 14.31
CA SER A 200 -6.97 19.84 15.17
C SER A 200 -8.05 20.69 14.46
N SER A 201 -8.33 20.49 13.18
CA SER A 201 -9.38 21.22 12.47
C SER A 201 -10.67 20.39 12.40
N GLU A 202 -11.66 20.77 13.21
CA GLU A 202 -12.95 20.09 13.32
C GLU A 202 -14.05 20.92 12.66
N LEU A 203 -14.75 20.34 11.67
CA LEU A 203 -15.83 20.97 10.90
C LEU A 203 -17.05 20.05 10.92
N GLY A 204 -17.74 20.00 12.08
CA GLY A 204 -18.89 19.13 12.32
C GLY A 204 -18.54 17.65 12.52
N LEU A 205 -17.25 17.32 12.60
CA LEU A 205 -16.73 15.99 12.95
C LEU A 205 -15.57 16.17 13.94
N ARG A 206 -15.67 15.52 15.10
CA ARG A 206 -14.82 15.77 16.27
C ARG A 206 -14.08 14.51 16.70
N LEU A 207 -12.83 14.64 17.11
CA LEU A 207 -11.99 13.51 17.57
C LEU A 207 -12.07 13.35 19.09
N LYS A 208 -12.56 12.20 19.56
CA LYS A 208 -12.71 11.90 21.00
C LYS A 208 -11.47 11.17 21.55
N LYS A 209 -10.59 11.91 22.24
CA LYS A 209 -9.40 11.36 22.91
C LYS A 209 -9.70 10.90 24.34
N VAL A 210 -10.52 9.87 24.47
CA VAL A 210 -10.94 9.28 25.77
C VAL A 210 -10.90 7.76 25.76
N GLY A 211 -10.85 7.14 26.94
CA GLY A 211 -10.80 5.67 27.10
C GLY A 211 -9.70 5.01 26.26
N GLU A 212 -10.07 3.98 25.51
CA GLU A 212 -9.16 3.26 24.60
C GLU A 212 -8.57 4.14 23.48
N GLY A 213 -9.15 5.33 23.23
CA GLY A 213 -8.72 6.30 22.23
C GLY A 213 -7.90 7.48 22.78
N ALA A 214 -7.47 7.45 24.06
CA ALA A 214 -6.81 8.60 24.68
C ALA A 214 -5.42 8.93 24.09
N ASP A 215 -4.57 7.91 23.84
CA ASP A 215 -3.19 8.07 23.35
C ASP A 215 -3.12 8.13 21.81
N VAL A 216 -3.66 9.20 21.21
CA VAL A 216 -3.64 9.45 19.76
C VAL A 216 -2.59 10.53 19.43
N PRO A 217 -1.32 10.13 19.14
CA PRO A 217 -0.20 11.05 18.97
C PRO A 217 -0.12 11.65 17.57
N THR A 218 0.43 12.87 17.49
CA THR A 218 0.73 13.54 16.22
C THR A 218 2.04 13.03 15.62
N VAL A 219 2.04 12.68 14.33
CA VAL A 219 3.20 12.14 13.61
C VAL A 219 3.34 12.78 12.24
N ALA A 220 4.56 13.08 11.81
CA ALA A 220 4.87 13.53 10.46
C ALA A 220 5.29 12.33 9.59
N LEU A 221 4.51 11.99 8.56
CA LEU A 221 4.76 10.89 7.62
C LEU A 221 4.52 11.34 6.17
N GLY A 222 5.37 10.90 5.24
CA GLY A 222 5.19 11.19 3.81
C GLY A 222 5.06 12.69 3.47
N GLY A 223 5.67 13.58 4.25
CA GLY A 223 5.58 15.02 4.07
C GLY A 223 4.27 15.68 4.56
N ARG A 224 3.44 14.97 5.34
CA ARG A 224 2.22 15.51 5.98
C ARG A 224 2.19 15.23 7.47
N THR A 225 1.42 16.04 8.20
CA THR A 225 1.09 15.80 9.61
C THR A 225 -0.20 15.00 9.70
N GLY A 226 -0.17 13.87 10.41
CA GLY A 226 -1.33 13.07 10.74
C GLY A 226 -1.37 12.71 12.22
N LEU A 227 -2.39 11.95 12.62
CA LEU A 227 -2.53 11.36 13.94
C LEU A 227 -2.46 9.84 13.83
N SER A 228 -1.67 9.17 14.67
CA SER A 228 -1.71 7.72 14.76
C SER A 228 -2.85 7.25 15.66
N VAL A 229 -3.47 6.12 15.34
CA VAL A 229 -4.41 5.43 16.23
C VAL A 229 -3.76 5.12 17.58
N SER A 230 -4.58 4.80 18.58
CA SER A 230 -4.08 4.58 19.94
C SER A 230 -3.14 3.40 20.10
N SER A 231 -2.52 3.26 21.27
CA SER A 231 -1.80 2.05 21.68
C SER A 231 -2.65 0.77 21.61
N GLN A 232 -3.98 0.91 21.70
CA GLN A 232 -4.96 -0.16 21.54
C GLN A 232 -5.58 -0.19 20.13
N GLY A 233 -5.07 0.62 19.19
CA GLY A 233 -5.49 0.67 17.79
C GLY A 233 -6.73 1.50 17.50
N GLN A 234 -7.25 2.28 18.46
CA GLN A 234 -8.54 2.97 18.35
C GLN A 234 -8.39 4.46 18.00
N MET A 235 -9.37 5.01 17.27
CA MET A 235 -9.58 6.45 17.07
C MET A 235 -11.08 6.72 16.92
N PHE A 236 -11.68 7.44 17.88
CA PHE A 236 -13.13 7.65 17.98
C PHE A 236 -13.57 9.01 17.46
N PHE A 237 -14.71 9.05 16.78
CA PHE A 237 -15.27 10.25 16.14
C PHE A 237 -16.72 10.47 16.54
N ASP A 238 -17.07 11.74 16.76
CA ASP A 238 -18.40 12.26 17.09
C ASP A 238 -18.82 13.21 15.97
N VAL A 239 -20.01 12.98 15.43
CA VAL A 239 -20.60 13.71 14.32
C VAL A 239 -21.56 14.72 14.93
N ASP A 240 -21.48 15.98 14.50
CA ASP A 240 -22.32 17.02 15.08
C ASP A 240 -23.81 16.67 14.93
N ASP A 241 -24.53 16.61 16.06
CA ASP A 241 -25.96 16.29 16.14
C ASP A 241 -26.82 17.04 15.10
N THR A 242 -26.41 18.25 14.71
CA THR A 242 -27.16 19.04 13.72
C THR A 242 -26.96 18.54 12.28
N PHE A 243 -25.87 17.83 11.98
CA PHE A 243 -25.64 17.19 10.69
C PHE A 243 -26.53 15.97 10.51
N ILE A 244 -26.51 15.05 11.49
CA ILE A 244 -27.34 13.84 11.57
C ILE A 244 -27.36 13.35 13.03
N LYS A 245 -28.52 12.95 13.55
CA LYS A 245 -28.69 12.38 14.90
C LYS A 245 -29.94 11.51 14.94
N ASP A 246 -29.86 10.33 15.55
CA ASP A 246 -30.93 9.31 15.52
C ASP A 246 -31.35 8.95 14.07
N GLY A 247 -30.41 9.07 13.12
CA GLY A 247 -30.61 8.89 11.68
C GLY A 247 -31.10 10.15 10.95
N LEU A 248 -31.70 9.96 9.76
CA LEU A 248 -32.36 11.03 9.00
C LEU A 248 -33.84 11.13 9.39
N SER A 249 -34.20 12.13 10.18
CA SER A 249 -35.60 12.43 10.48
C SER A 249 -36.37 12.92 9.24
N GLY A 250 -37.64 12.53 9.09
CA GLY A 250 -38.53 13.05 8.03
C GLY A 250 -39.02 12.04 6.97
N GLY A 251 -38.96 10.73 7.24
CA GLY A 251 -39.56 9.71 6.35
C GLY A 251 -38.72 9.33 5.13
N GLN A 252 -37.48 9.79 5.05
CA GLN A 252 -36.47 9.18 4.18
C GLN A 252 -36.04 7.82 4.77
N PRO A 253 -35.70 6.82 3.93
CA PRO A 253 -35.16 5.55 4.42
C PRO A 253 -33.86 5.78 5.21
N ALA A 254 -33.67 4.95 6.24
CA ALA A 254 -32.64 5.05 7.29
C ALA A 254 -31.30 5.63 6.83
N GLY A 255 -30.73 6.55 7.64
CA GLY A 255 -29.59 7.38 7.26
C GLY A 255 -28.41 6.61 6.68
N GLU A 256 -27.91 7.04 5.53
CA GLU A 256 -26.77 6.41 4.86
C GLU A 256 -25.71 7.47 4.55
N VAL A 257 -24.46 7.18 4.90
CA VAL A 257 -23.33 8.11 4.76
C VAL A 257 -22.10 7.42 4.19
N ALA A 258 -21.29 8.18 3.47
CA ALA A 258 -19.93 7.80 3.12
C ALA A 258 -18.94 8.39 4.13
N VAL A 259 -18.08 7.57 4.72
CA VAL A 259 -16.95 7.99 5.56
C VAL A 259 -15.65 7.76 4.78
N GLU A 260 -15.04 8.83 4.27
CA GLU A 260 -13.71 8.79 3.66
C GLU A 260 -12.63 9.01 4.72
N GLY A 261 -11.68 8.08 4.84
CA GLY A 261 -10.46 8.22 5.63
C GLY A 261 -9.22 8.33 4.75
N SER A 262 -8.38 9.33 5.00
CA SER A 262 -7.06 9.51 4.37
C SER A 262 -5.96 9.01 5.31
N TYR A 263 -5.20 8.02 4.87
CA TYR A 263 -4.30 7.21 5.69
C TYR A 263 -2.91 7.05 5.05
N PHE A 264 -1.88 6.87 5.89
CA PHE A 264 -0.53 6.56 5.41
C PHE A 264 -0.36 5.05 5.23
N ASP A 265 -0.17 4.61 4.00
CA ASP A 265 -0.11 3.20 3.62
C ASP A 265 1.29 2.61 3.80
N GLN A 266 1.60 2.17 5.02
CA GLN A 266 2.89 1.58 5.38
C GLN A 266 2.71 0.21 6.04
N ARG A 267 3.64 -0.71 5.77
CA ARG A 267 3.62 -2.13 6.21
C ARG A 267 2.41 -2.91 5.68
N TYR A 268 2.31 -4.18 6.09
CA TYR A 268 1.22 -5.10 5.72
C TYR A 268 0.44 -5.52 6.97
N GLY A 269 -0.80 -5.06 7.05
CA GLY A 269 -1.74 -5.26 8.15
C GLY A 269 -3.08 -4.67 7.76
N PHE A 270 -3.99 -4.45 8.70
CA PHE A 270 -5.32 -3.94 8.35
C PHE A 270 -5.99 -3.09 9.42
N PHE A 271 -7.01 -2.35 8.99
CA PHE A 271 -7.90 -1.57 9.83
C PHE A 271 -9.33 -1.57 9.26
N TYR A 272 -10.29 -1.12 10.05
CA TYR A 272 -11.70 -1.06 9.67
C TYR A 272 -12.47 0.02 10.46
N LEU A 273 -13.76 0.18 10.17
CA LEU A 273 -14.65 1.14 10.85
C LEU A 273 -15.79 0.43 11.61
N GLN A 274 -16.01 0.79 12.87
CA GLN A 274 -17.18 0.37 13.68
C GLN A 274 -18.05 1.60 14.02
N TYR A 275 -19.37 1.48 14.09
CA TYR A 275 -20.27 2.65 14.14
C TYR A 275 -21.56 2.45 14.95
N ASP A 276 -22.26 3.56 15.22
CA ASP A 276 -23.58 3.61 15.83
C ASP A 276 -24.68 3.55 14.75
N SER A 277 -25.46 2.46 14.77
CA SER A 277 -26.48 2.12 13.77
C SER A 277 -27.75 1.57 14.43
N ASP A 278 -28.91 1.74 13.79
CA ASP A 278 -30.19 1.46 14.43
C ASP A 278 -30.38 -0.03 14.74
N ALA A 279 -30.57 -0.30 16.03
CA ALA A 279 -30.78 -1.63 16.60
C ALA A 279 -32.22 -2.14 16.41
N SER A 280 -33.17 -1.31 15.98
CA SER A 280 -34.57 -1.72 15.82
C SER A 280 -34.79 -2.73 14.68
N LEU A 281 -33.86 -2.78 13.72
CA LEU A 281 -33.84 -3.71 12.59
C LEU A 281 -32.97 -4.96 12.84
N ALA A 282 -32.43 -5.11 14.06
CA ALA A 282 -31.58 -6.23 14.45
C ALA A 282 -32.41 -7.47 14.85
N ALA A 283 -31.94 -8.65 14.46
CA ALA A 283 -32.63 -9.92 14.69
C ALA A 283 -32.47 -10.48 16.11
N ASP A 284 -31.42 -10.08 16.87
CA ASP A 284 -31.14 -10.61 18.20
C ASP A 284 -30.93 -9.56 19.31
N ALA A 285 -30.66 -10.05 20.53
CA ALA A 285 -30.50 -9.22 21.73
C ALA A 285 -29.10 -8.63 21.94
N VAL A 286 -28.07 -9.22 21.34
CA VAL A 286 -26.66 -8.83 21.45
C VAL A 286 -26.35 -7.72 20.44
N GLN A 287 -26.94 -7.80 19.24
CA GLN A 287 -26.91 -6.76 18.21
C GLN A 287 -27.50 -5.41 18.67
N ARG A 288 -28.25 -5.36 19.79
CA ARG A 288 -28.89 -4.12 20.26
C ARG A 288 -27.95 -3.05 20.83
N ALA A 289 -26.70 -3.41 21.13
CA ALA A 289 -25.75 -2.54 21.82
C ALA A 289 -24.79 -1.77 20.89
N PHE A 290 -24.11 -2.43 19.96
CA PHE A 290 -23.06 -1.82 19.11
C PHE A 290 -22.97 -2.52 17.75
N TRP A 291 -22.71 -1.76 16.67
CA TRP A 291 -22.36 -2.34 15.37
C TRP A 291 -20.84 -2.35 15.17
N GLN A 292 -20.32 -3.52 14.80
CA GLN A 292 -18.90 -3.77 14.54
C GLN A 292 -18.73 -4.33 13.14
N SER A 293 -17.60 -4.05 12.49
CA SER A 293 -17.30 -4.59 11.17
C SER A 293 -16.94 -6.09 11.20
N PHE A 294 -16.44 -6.65 12.31
CA PHE A 294 -16.22 -8.08 12.61
C PHE A 294 -16.23 -8.25 14.15
N GLY A 295 -16.67 -9.34 14.81
CA GLY A 295 -17.26 -10.65 14.44
C GLY A 295 -17.82 -11.32 15.73
N PRO A 296 -18.05 -12.66 15.86
CA PRO A 296 -17.85 -13.79 14.94
C PRO A 296 -19.16 -14.56 14.63
N SER A 297 -20.31 -13.89 14.52
CA SER A 297 -21.62 -14.55 14.33
C SER A 297 -22.64 -13.66 13.58
N PHE A 298 -23.17 -14.18 12.45
CA PHE A 298 -24.50 -13.94 11.80
C PHE A 298 -25.15 -12.53 12.00
N ASP A 299 -25.45 -11.68 11.00
CA ASP A 299 -25.63 -11.80 9.54
C ASP A 299 -25.35 -10.44 8.83
N LEU A 300 -24.98 -10.45 7.53
CA LEU A 300 -24.85 -9.33 6.56
C LEU A 300 -24.68 -7.89 7.13
N GLN A 301 -23.59 -7.15 6.88
CA GLN A 301 -23.10 -6.76 5.55
C GLN A 301 -21.57 -6.61 5.51
N SER A 302 -20.95 -7.24 4.52
CA SER A 302 -19.55 -7.07 4.10
C SER A 302 -19.32 -5.66 3.53
N ASN A 303 -18.13 -5.08 3.76
CA ASN A 303 -17.50 -3.96 3.00
C ASN A 303 -16.24 -3.34 3.67
N ASN A 304 -15.90 -3.70 4.91
CA ASN A 304 -15.24 -2.73 5.81
C ASN A 304 -13.77 -2.99 6.23
N ILE A 305 -12.99 -3.90 5.63
CA ILE A 305 -11.54 -4.01 5.94
C ILE A 305 -10.68 -3.29 4.88
N VAL A 306 -9.82 -2.39 5.34
CA VAL A 306 -8.74 -1.78 4.55
C VAL A 306 -7.42 -2.45 4.90
N TYR A 307 -6.80 -3.11 3.92
CA TYR A 307 -5.47 -3.68 4.05
C TYR A 307 -4.40 -2.68 3.61
N LEU A 308 -3.34 -2.61 4.41
CA LEU A 308 -2.14 -1.86 4.11
C LEU A 308 -1.29 -2.65 3.12
N GLN A 309 -0.86 -1.97 2.06
CA GLN A 309 -0.14 -2.50 0.91
C GLN A 309 1.33 -2.01 0.88
N ASN A 310 1.79 -1.38 1.97
CA ASN A 310 3.15 -0.89 2.15
C ASN A 310 3.69 0.01 1.02
N THR A 311 2.84 0.85 0.41
CA THR A 311 3.30 1.75 -0.69
C THR A 311 4.11 2.95 -0.20
N ALA A 312 4.14 3.23 1.10
CA ALA A 312 4.73 4.41 1.73
C ALA A 312 4.16 5.74 1.19
N THR A 313 2.89 5.74 0.79
CA THR A 313 2.17 6.91 0.28
C THR A 313 0.87 7.17 1.05
N TRP A 314 0.37 8.40 0.97
CA TRP A 314 -0.96 8.74 1.47
C TRP A 314 -2.03 8.25 0.50
N LYS A 315 -2.99 7.47 1.01
CA LYS A 315 -4.14 6.91 0.27
C LYS A 315 -5.45 7.35 0.92
N THR A 316 -6.55 7.25 0.19
CA THR A 316 -7.91 7.40 0.73
C THR A 316 -8.69 6.11 0.58
N TYR A 317 -9.60 5.85 1.52
CA TYR A 317 -10.59 4.78 1.42
C TYR A 317 -11.95 5.29 1.91
N THR A 318 -13.03 4.92 1.23
CA THR A 318 -14.40 5.32 1.59
C THR A 318 -15.19 4.12 2.08
N PHE A 319 -15.63 4.17 3.34
CA PHE A 319 -16.59 3.23 3.92
C PHE A 319 -18.00 3.74 3.62
N TYR A 320 -18.85 2.91 3.01
CA TYR A 320 -20.27 3.23 2.82
C TYR A 320 -21.07 2.58 3.96
N LEU A 321 -21.75 3.40 4.76
CA LEU A 321 -22.45 2.98 5.97
C LEU A 321 -23.96 3.12 5.77
N ALA A 322 -24.72 2.07 6.11
CA ALA A 322 -26.17 2.03 6.04
C ALA A 322 -26.79 1.95 7.43
N ASN A 323 -28.07 2.33 7.57
CA ASN A 323 -28.81 2.32 8.85
C ASN A 323 -28.12 3.12 9.97
N VAL A 324 -27.37 4.15 9.59
CA VAL A 324 -26.58 4.98 10.49
C VAL A 324 -27.50 5.74 11.42
N ARG A 325 -27.19 5.63 12.71
CA ARG A 325 -27.98 6.26 13.77
C ARG A 325 -27.26 7.48 14.33
N PHE A 326 -25.95 7.36 14.59
CA PHE A 326 -25.13 8.43 15.17
C PHE A 326 -25.85 9.14 16.34
N SER A 327 -26.11 8.37 17.40
CA SER A 327 -26.70 8.82 18.67
C SER A 327 -25.66 8.79 19.79
N ASN A 328 -24.40 8.97 19.42
CA ASN A 328 -23.22 8.94 20.27
C ASN A 328 -23.00 7.63 21.07
N ARG A 329 -23.59 6.49 20.69
CA ARG A 329 -23.58 5.29 21.54
C ARG A 329 -22.25 4.53 21.65
N GLN A 330 -21.24 4.81 20.82
CA GLN A 330 -19.90 4.21 21.00
C GLN A 330 -19.22 4.78 22.26
N LEU A 331 -18.32 3.98 22.85
CA LEU A 331 -17.48 4.36 24.00
C LEU A 331 -18.28 4.96 25.18
N GLU A 332 -19.25 4.20 25.70
CA GLU A 332 -20.08 4.59 26.85
C GLU A 332 -20.98 5.84 26.63
N GLY A 333 -21.23 6.24 25.38
CA GLY A 333 -22.16 7.33 25.06
C GLY A 333 -21.49 8.64 24.63
N VAL A 334 -20.29 8.60 24.03
CA VAL A 334 -19.49 9.79 23.70
C VAL A 334 -19.02 9.89 22.24
N ALA A 335 -19.33 8.91 21.39
CA ALA A 335 -18.88 8.87 20.00
C ALA A 335 -19.84 8.11 19.08
N ASP A 336 -19.78 8.40 17.78
CA ASP A 336 -20.64 7.83 16.75
C ASP A 336 -19.98 6.71 15.95
N PHE A 337 -18.67 6.80 15.73
CA PHE A 337 -17.91 5.73 15.09
C PHE A 337 -16.45 5.70 15.54
N ARG A 338 -15.74 4.65 15.18
CA ARG A 338 -14.30 4.51 15.39
C ARG A 338 -13.60 3.87 14.21
N ILE A 339 -12.43 4.38 13.88
CA ILE A 339 -11.43 3.67 13.08
C ILE A 339 -10.66 2.76 14.04
N PHE A 340 -10.65 1.46 13.76
CA PHE A 340 -10.00 0.44 14.59
C PHE A 340 -8.99 -0.36 13.78
N GLN A 341 -7.75 -0.40 14.27
CA GLN A 341 -6.69 -1.30 13.84
C GLN A 341 -6.51 -2.40 14.90
N PRO A 342 -7.00 -3.64 14.67
CA PRO A 342 -6.94 -4.69 15.68
C PRO A 342 -5.52 -5.01 16.14
N GLN A 343 -5.30 -5.09 17.44
CA GLN A 343 -4.01 -5.44 18.06
C GLN A 343 -3.93 -6.96 18.31
N SER A 344 -4.22 -7.77 17.28
CA SER A 344 -4.30 -9.23 17.36
C SER A 344 -3.13 -9.94 16.66
N ALA A 345 -3.07 -11.26 16.80
CA ALA A 345 -2.11 -12.11 16.08
C ALA A 345 -2.33 -12.06 14.56
N ASP A 346 -3.58 -11.97 14.11
CA ASP A 346 -3.94 -11.87 12.69
C ASP A 346 -3.48 -10.54 12.04
N ASN A 347 -3.22 -9.52 12.86
CA ASN A 347 -2.68 -8.23 12.45
C ASN A 347 -1.24 -8.07 12.97
N ALA A 348 -0.36 -9.00 12.59
CA ALA A 348 0.98 -9.19 13.18
C ALA A 348 1.85 -7.91 13.28
N ILE A 349 1.70 -6.95 12.37
CA ILE A 349 2.44 -5.67 12.47
C ILE A 349 1.92 -4.77 13.60
N ALA A 350 0.62 -4.81 13.88
CA ALA A 350 -0.03 -4.00 14.90
C ALA A 350 0.41 -4.48 16.28
N SER A 351 0.33 -5.80 16.52
CA SER A 351 0.86 -6.44 17.72
C SER A 351 2.39 -6.30 17.89
N GLN A 352 3.13 -5.92 16.84
CA GLN A 352 4.54 -5.49 16.90
C GLN A 352 4.73 -3.96 17.10
N GLY A 353 3.67 -3.24 17.46
CA GLY A 353 3.68 -1.82 17.81
C GLY A 353 3.49 -0.84 16.64
N TYR A 354 3.17 -1.29 15.42
CA TYR A 354 2.84 -0.37 14.33
C TYR A 354 1.42 0.21 14.49
N ARG A 355 1.32 1.54 14.47
CA ARG A 355 0.06 2.28 14.56
C ARG A 355 -0.28 2.94 13.22
N LEU A 356 -1.47 2.64 12.69
CA LEU A 356 -2.06 3.30 11.53
C LEU A 356 -2.09 4.82 11.73
N THR A 357 -1.79 5.61 10.70
CA THR A 357 -1.81 7.08 10.77
C THR A 357 -2.79 7.68 9.78
N ILE A 358 -3.60 8.63 10.24
CA ILE A 358 -4.71 9.29 9.53
C ILE A 358 -4.46 10.81 9.49
N ASP A 359 -4.59 11.48 8.34
CA ASP A 359 -4.50 12.95 8.25
C ASP A 359 -5.86 13.65 8.02
N LYS A 360 -6.87 12.95 7.50
CA LYS A 360 -8.21 13.48 7.25
C LYS A 360 -9.28 12.40 7.37
N VAL A 361 -10.44 12.76 7.91
CA VAL A 361 -11.69 11.96 7.85
C VAL A 361 -12.84 12.88 7.42
N THR A 362 -13.72 12.42 6.54
CA THR A 362 -14.93 13.16 6.15
C THR A 362 -16.15 12.27 6.09
N VAL A 363 -17.29 12.75 6.59
CA VAL A 363 -18.59 12.07 6.54
C VAL A 363 -19.50 12.86 5.58
N THR A 364 -20.12 12.19 4.61
CA THR A 364 -20.97 12.81 3.59
C THR A 364 -22.32 12.11 3.51
N LYS A 365 -23.43 12.86 3.44
CA LYS A 365 -24.78 12.30 3.23
C LYS A 365 -24.90 11.71 1.83
N LEU A 366 -25.47 10.51 1.70
CA LEU A 366 -25.71 9.90 0.40
C LEU A 366 -27.07 10.33 -0.17
N ALA A 367 -27.10 10.67 -1.46
CA ALA A 367 -28.32 11.08 -2.17
C ALA A 367 -29.18 9.90 -2.68
N SER A 368 -28.65 8.69 -2.60
CA SER A 368 -29.27 7.44 -3.03
C SER A 368 -28.80 6.30 -2.11
N PRO A 369 -29.56 5.20 -1.98
CA PRO A 369 -29.12 4.07 -1.17
C PRO A 369 -27.74 3.56 -1.60
N ALA A 370 -26.83 3.44 -0.63
CA ALA A 370 -25.62 2.65 -0.71
C ALA A 370 -25.96 1.25 -1.17
N ASP A 371 -25.18 0.71 -2.11
CA ASP A 371 -25.50 -0.55 -2.76
C ASP A 371 -25.54 -1.71 -1.74
N ARG A 372 -26.75 -2.18 -1.44
CA ARG A 372 -27.03 -3.22 -0.44
C ARG A 372 -26.75 -4.63 -0.94
N THR A 373 -26.26 -4.81 -2.18
CA THR A 373 -26.08 -6.13 -2.80
C THR A 373 -24.80 -6.88 -2.37
N ALA A 374 -23.96 -6.27 -1.51
CA ALA A 374 -22.62 -6.76 -1.14
C ALA A 374 -21.62 -6.91 -2.33
N ARG A 375 -22.03 -6.55 -3.55
CA ARG A 375 -21.16 -6.36 -4.71
C ARG A 375 -20.59 -4.94 -4.70
N LEU A 376 -19.76 -4.58 -3.72
CA LEU A 376 -18.95 -3.38 -3.91
C LEU A 376 -17.93 -3.65 -5.03
N GLU A 377 -18.22 -3.08 -6.19
CA GLU A 377 -17.24 -2.58 -7.14
C GLU A 377 -16.30 -1.59 -6.44
N GLY A 378 -15.31 -2.13 -5.73
CA GLY A 378 -14.16 -1.34 -5.29
C GLY A 378 -13.52 -0.69 -6.51
N ASN A 379 -13.04 0.55 -6.35
CA ASN A 379 -12.51 1.31 -7.47
C ASN A 379 -11.14 0.76 -7.91
N TYR A 380 -11.17 -0.29 -8.73
CA TYR A 380 -10.02 -1.06 -9.21
C TYR A 380 -9.53 -0.56 -10.58
N SER A 381 -9.55 0.77 -10.78
CA SER A 381 -9.10 1.42 -12.01
C SER A 381 -7.87 2.34 -11.81
N GLY A 382 -6.70 1.88 -12.27
CA GLY A 382 -5.52 2.71 -12.53
C GLY A 382 -4.28 2.40 -11.68
N ALA A 383 -3.46 3.42 -11.42
CA ALA A 383 -2.18 3.28 -10.72
C ALA A 383 -2.38 3.14 -9.18
N GLY A 384 -3.09 2.10 -8.78
CA GLY A 384 -3.50 1.80 -7.41
C GLY A 384 -4.21 0.45 -7.25
N ASP A 385 -4.53 -0.24 -8.35
CA ASP A 385 -5.23 -1.52 -8.37
C ASP A 385 -4.56 -2.57 -7.48
N PRO A 386 -5.32 -3.38 -6.74
CA PRO A 386 -4.74 -4.46 -5.95
C PRO A 386 -4.07 -5.45 -6.89
N VAL A 387 -2.89 -5.89 -6.49
CA VAL A 387 -2.05 -6.87 -7.21
C VAL A 387 -2.76 -8.23 -7.38
N MET A 388 -3.80 -8.47 -6.59
CA MET A 388 -4.63 -9.67 -6.58
C MET A 388 -6.01 -9.38 -5.95
N VAL A 389 -7.06 -9.98 -6.49
CA VAL A 389 -8.37 -10.12 -5.81
C VAL A 389 -8.54 -11.56 -5.32
N TRP A 390 -9.29 -11.79 -4.26
CA TRP A 390 -9.29 -13.10 -3.59
C TRP A 390 -10.51 -13.35 -2.70
N THR A 391 -10.70 -14.58 -2.21
CA THR A 391 -11.70 -14.90 -1.18
C THR A 391 -11.23 -16.08 -0.35
N ARG A 392 -11.49 -16.03 0.96
CA ARG A 392 -11.43 -17.21 1.83
C ARG A 392 -12.82 -17.83 1.93
N LEU A 393 -12.88 -19.14 1.79
CA LEU A 393 -14.10 -19.92 1.84
C LEU A 393 -14.19 -20.66 3.18
N ALA A 394 -15.19 -20.29 3.99
CA ALA A 394 -15.42 -20.86 5.31
C ALA A 394 -16.93 -20.95 5.61
N SER A 395 -17.32 -21.18 6.87
CA SER A 395 -18.73 -21.16 7.30
C SER A 395 -19.49 -19.90 6.87
N ARG A 396 -18.77 -18.78 6.70
CA ARG A 396 -19.10 -17.66 5.81
C ARG A 396 -17.87 -17.36 4.97
N ASN A 397 -18.07 -16.95 3.72
CA ASN A 397 -16.95 -16.57 2.86
C ASN A 397 -16.52 -15.14 3.15
N GLU A 398 -15.23 -14.86 3.09
CA GLU A 398 -14.69 -13.50 3.16
C GLU A 398 -15.03 -12.76 1.86
N GLN A 399 -15.55 -11.53 1.99
CA GLN A 399 -16.11 -10.72 0.90
C GLN A 399 -15.52 -9.31 0.90
N GLY A 400 -15.64 -8.59 -0.21
CA GLY A 400 -15.10 -7.23 -0.37
C GLY A 400 -13.67 -7.19 -0.92
N HIS A 401 -13.08 -8.34 -1.19
CA HIS A 401 -11.72 -8.49 -1.74
C HIS A 401 -11.69 -8.61 -3.28
N GLY A 402 -12.80 -8.31 -3.97
CA GLY A 402 -12.92 -8.31 -5.42
C GLY A 402 -13.12 -9.67 -6.10
N LEU A 403 -13.38 -10.73 -5.33
CA LEU A 403 -13.73 -12.06 -5.82
C LEU A 403 -14.84 -12.63 -4.91
N TYR A 404 -15.87 -13.24 -5.51
CA TYR A 404 -17.07 -13.66 -4.79
C TYR A 404 -17.48 -15.07 -5.22
N GLN A 405 -17.79 -15.97 -4.27
CA GLN A 405 -18.44 -17.24 -4.59
C GLN A 405 -19.93 -17.01 -4.89
N ILE A 406 -20.45 -17.65 -5.94
CA ILE A 406 -21.87 -17.61 -6.33
C ILE A 406 -22.58 -18.91 -5.93
N GLU A 407 -23.08 -18.97 -4.69
CA GLU A 407 -23.82 -20.13 -4.15
C GLU A 407 -25.08 -20.48 -4.98
N SER A 408 -25.74 -19.50 -5.60
CA SER A 408 -26.89 -19.73 -6.48
C SER A 408 -26.54 -20.40 -7.82
N ALA A 409 -25.27 -20.32 -8.24
CA ALA A 409 -24.78 -20.87 -9.50
C ALA A 409 -24.13 -22.27 -9.35
N ALA A 410 -23.58 -22.54 -8.16
CA ALA A 410 -23.06 -23.83 -7.71
C ALA A 410 -23.13 -23.91 -6.17
N PRO A 411 -24.19 -24.51 -5.60
CA PRO A 411 -24.40 -24.56 -4.15
C PRO A 411 -23.36 -25.43 -3.44
N THR A 412 -22.93 -24.98 -2.26
CA THR A 412 -22.00 -25.69 -1.39
C THR A 412 -22.54 -25.86 0.03
N SER A 413 -22.03 -26.85 0.75
CA SER A 413 -22.24 -27.04 2.18
C SER A 413 -21.05 -26.51 2.99
N VAL A 414 -21.24 -26.37 4.30
CA VAL A 414 -20.15 -26.10 5.25
C VAL A 414 -19.84 -27.40 5.98
N GLY A 415 -18.57 -27.79 6.01
CA GLY A 415 -18.14 -29.00 6.69
C GLY A 415 -16.64 -29.05 6.96
N PRO A 416 -16.16 -30.10 7.66
CA PRO A 416 -14.75 -30.32 7.90
C PRO A 416 -14.05 -30.93 6.68
N ALA A 417 -12.84 -30.47 6.34
CA ALA A 417 -11.99 -31.12 5.33
C ALA A 417 -10.50 -30.88 5.63
N CYS A 418 -9.64 -31.87 5.36
CA CYS A 418 -8.18 -31.79 5.56
C CYS A 418 -7.75 -31.13 6.90
N GLY A 419 -8.43 -31.48 8.00
CA GLY A 419 -8.16 -30.95 9.35
C GLY A 419 -8.76 -29.58 9.69
N GLU A 420 -9.34 -28.85 8.73
CA GLU A 420 -10.00 -27.56 8.96
C GLU A 420 -11.51 -27.79 9.19
N GLN A 421 -12.09 -27.25 10.27
CA GLN A 421 -13.44 -27.65 10.73
C GLN A 421 -14.62 -27.01 9.97
N GLN A 422 -14.40 -25.88 9.29
CA GLN A 422 -15.47 -25.01 8.77
C GLN A 422 -15.07 -24.44 7.40
N VAL A 423 -15.12 -25.28 6.36
CA VAL A 423 -14.77 -24.92 4.97
C VAL A 423 -15.93 -25.20 4.02
N ARG A 424 -15.94 -24.54 2.85
CA ARG A 424 -16.91 -24.82 1.78
C ARG A 424 -16.60 -26.14 1.11
N VAL A 425 -17.61 -26.99 1.00
CA VAL A 425 -17.56 -28.28 0.32
C VAL A 425 -18.66 -28.32 -0.73
N ALA A 426 -18.29 -28.44 -2.01
CA ALA A 426 -19.24 -28.80 -3.06
C ALA A 426 -19.40 -30.31 -3.07
N SER A 427 -20.64 -30.80 -2.93
CA SER A 427 -21.03 -32.22 -3.09
C SER A 427 -21.47 -32.58 -4.52
N GLY A 428 -21.49 -31.59 -5.42
CA GLY A 428 -21.58 -31.76 -6.87
C GLY A 428 -20.27 -31.44 -7.60
N GLY A 429 -19.15 -31.40 -6.86
CA GLY A 429 -17.80 -31.18 -7.38
C GLY A 429 -17.49 -29.76 -7.88
N ALA A 430 -18.45 -28.82 -7.92
CA ALA A 430 -18.27 -27.50 -8.54
C ALA A 430 -18.46 -26.32 -7.56
N ILE A 431 -17.64 -25.28 -7.69
CA ILE A 431 -17.77 -23.99 -7.00
C ILE A 431 -17.64 -22.87 -8.03
N ALA A 432 -18.61 -21.95 -8.08
CA ALA A 432 -18.69 -20.86 -9.05
C ALA A 432 -18.24 -19.52 -8.46
N PHE A 433 -17.60 -18.67 -9.27
CA PHE A 433 -17.04 -17.39 -8.85
C PHE A 433 -17.33 -16.26 -9.84
N ASP A 434 -17.49 -15.07 -9.28
CA ASP A 434 -17.62 -13.76 -9.93
C ASP A 434 -16.36 -12.94 -9.60
N VAL A 435 -15.70 -12.38 -10.61
CA VAL A 435 -14.55 -11.49 -10.44
C VAL A 435 -15.04 -10.07 -10.62
N ASN A 436 -14.69 -9.20 -9.68
CA ASN A 436 -15.20 -7.83 -9.68
C ASN A 436 -15.04 -7.14 -11.05
N ASP A 437 -16.13 -6.54 -11.54
CA ASP A 437 -16.20 -5.97 -12.87
C ASP A 437 -15.12 -4.90 -13.12
N GLN A 438 -14.79 -4.10 -12.11
CA GLN A 438 -13.71 -3.11 -12.23
C GLN A 438 -12.32 -3.74 -12.18
N TYR A 439 -12.20 -4.98 -11.70
CA TYR A 439 -10.99 -5.75 -11.84
C TYR A 439 -10.84 -6.21 -13.30
N ALA A 440 -11.26 -7.41 -13.70
CA ALA A 440 -10.77 -8.05 -14.94
C ALA A 440 -11.76 -8.11 -16.13
N LYS A 441 -12.88 -7.39 -16.07
CA LYS A 441 -14.00 -7.52 -17.02
C LYS A 441 -13.69 -7.17 -18.47
N ASP A 442 -14.48 -7.76 -19.37
CA ASP A 442 -14.48 -7.61 -20.83
C ASP A 442 -13.08 -7.83 -21.46
N GLY A 443 -12.25 -8.62 -20.77
CA GLY A 443 -10.86 -8.87 -21.12
C GLY A 443 -10.00 -7.60 -21.07
N ASN A 444 -10.22 -6.73 -20.08
CA ASN A 444 -9.32 -5.61 -19.79
C ASN A 444 -7.94 -6.08 -19.27
N ALA A 445 -7.87 -7.33 -18.80
CA ALA A 445 -6.65 -8.07 -18.50
C ALA A 445 -6.21 -8.88 -19.73
N ASN A 446 -4.91 -8.95 -20.01
CA ASN A 446 -4.38 -9.85 -21.04
C ASN A 446 -4.38 -11.29 -20.51
N ASN A 447 -3.55 -11.53 -19.49
CA ASN A 447 -3.34 -12.82 -18.85
C ASN A 447 -3.84 -12.77 -17.41
N VAL A 448 -4.56 -13.82 -17.01
CA VAL A 448 -5.10 -13.99 -15.65
C VAL A 448 -4.63 -15.32 -15.06
N TYR A 449 -4.34 -15.29 -13.75
CA TYR A 449 -3.85 -16.44 -12.99
C TYR A 449 -4.82 -16.72 -11.86
N VAL A 450 -5.36 -17.94 -11.78
CA VAL A 450 -6.29 -18.34 -10.73
C VAL A 450 -5.65 -19.39 -9.84
N THR A 451 -5.31 -19.00 -8.62
CA THR A 451 -4.68 -19.86 -7.62
C THR A 451 -5.71 -20.39 -6.64
N VAL A 452 -5.76 -21.71 -6.45
CA VAL A 452 -6.76 -22.42 -5.65
C VAL A 452 -6.07 -23.22 -4.56
N GLU A 453 -6.46 -23.03 -3.29
CA GLU A 453 -6.14 -23.95 -2.20
C GLU A 453 -7.28 -24.94 -1.96
N PHE A 454 -7.03 -26.22 -2.28
CA PHE A 454 -8.00 -27.31 -2.22
C PHE A 454 -7.52 -28.48 -1.35
N CYS A 455 -8.47 -29.24 -0.82
CA CYS A 455 -8.20 -30.42 -0.02
C CYS A 455 -8.00 -31.65 -0.92
N ASP A 456 -6.78 -32.22 -0.91
CA ASP A 456 -6.44 -33.45 -1.64
C ASP A 456 -6.83 -34.71 -0.85
N ALA A 457 -8.01 -34.75 -0.21
CA ALA A 457 -8.44 -35.91 0.59
C ALA A 457 -8.96 -37.10 -0.23
N VAL A 458 -9.47 -36.86 -1.44
CA VAL A 458 -10.05 -37.89 -2.32
C VAL A 458 -9.38 -37.81 -3.67
N GLY A 459 -9.09 -38.97 -4.27
CA GLY A 459 -8.53 -39.06 -5.63
C GLY A 459 -9.47 -38.51 -6.71
N GLY A 460 -8.94 -38.35 -7.92
CA GLY A 460 -9.66 -37.83 -9.09
C GLY A 460 -8.85 -36.75 -9.79
N ALA A 461 -9.52 -35.73 -10.33
CA ALA A 461 -8.86 -34.53 -10.84
C ALA A 461 -9.63 -33.26 -10.46
N LEU A 462 -8.91 -32.14 -10.39
CA LEU A 462 -9.41 -30.77 -10.30
C LEU A 462 -9.25 -30.10 -11.67
N ALA A 463 -10.16 -29.23 -12.05
CA ALA A 463 -10.08 -28.41 -13.26
C ALA A 463 -10.78 -27.08 -13.03
N LEU A 464 -10.64 -26.15 -13.99
CA LEU A 464 -11.34 -24.88 -14.00
C LEU A 464 -12.00 -24.68 -15.38
N SER A 465 -13.12 -23.97 -15.41
CA SER A 465 -13.70 -23.45 -16.64
C SER A 465 -13.98 -21.97 -16.50
N TYR A 466 -13.65 -21.15 -17.51
CA TYR A 466 -13.69 -19.69 -17.43
C TYR A 466 -14.38 -19.05 -18.63
N ASP A 467 -14.95 -17.87 -18.42
CA ASP A 467 -15.44 -16.99 -19.47
C ASP A 467 -14.24 -16.40 -20.23
N ALA A 468 -14.00 -16.93 -21.43
CA ALA A 468 -12.88 -16.61 -22.30
C ALA A 468 -13.35 -15.82 -23.53
N ARG A 469 -12.49 -15.00 -24.14
CA ARG A 469 -12.86 -14.04 -25.21
C ARG A 469 -13.81 -14.62 -26.26
N THR A 470 -13.52 -15.81 -26.78
CA THR A 470 -14.31 -16.50 -27.82
C THR A 470 -15.35 -17.49 -27.28
N THR A 471 -15.29 -17.89 -26.00
CA THR A 471 -15.98 -19.07 -25.47
C THR A 471 -16.47 -18.81 -24.04
N GLN A 472 -17.79 -18.84 -23.84
CA GLN A 472 -18.42 -18.51 -22.54
C GLN A 472 -17.99 -19.43 -21.39
N SER A 473 -17.65 -20.69 -21.66
CA SER A 473 -17.08 -21.63 -20.69
C SER A 473 -16.00 -22.45 -21.38
N LYS A 474 -14.75 -22.01 -21.22
CA LYS A 474 -13.55 -22.65 -21.77
C LYS A 474 -12.88 -23.47 -20.68
N PRO A 475 -12.64 -24.78 -20.86
CA PRO A 475 -11.95 -25.60 -19.87
C PRO A 475 -10.44 -25.33 -19.84
N THR A 476 -9.82 -25.52 -18.67
CA THR A 476 -8.36 -25.58 -18.47
C THR A 476 -7.84 -27.01 -18.58
N GLU A 477 -6.54 -27.21 -18.31
CA GLU A 477 -5.99 -28.51 -17.95
C GLU A 477 -6.67 -29.13 -16.71
N THR A 478 -6.59 -30.45 -16.63
CA THR A 478 -6.95 -31.23 -15.43
C THR A 478 -5.71 -31.48 -14.56
N VAL A 479 -5.90 -31.39 -13.25
CA VAL A 479 -4.85 -31.50 -12.23
C VAL A 479 -5.16 -32.74 -11.37
N PRO A 480 -4.32 -33.78 -11.38
CA PRO A 480 -4.56 -34.98 -10.59
C PRO A 480 -4.68 -34.68 -9.09
N ARG A 481 -5.72 -35.24 -8.46
CA ARG A 481 -5.87 -35.35 -7.01
C ARG A 481 -5.36 -36.72 -6.60
N THR A 482 -4.38 -36.75 -5.71
CA THR A 482 -3.66 -37.96 -5.28
C THR A 482 -4.20 -38.56 -3.98
N GLY A 483 -5.13 -37.91 -3.29
CA GLY A 483 -5.71 -38.44 -2.05
C GLY A 483 -4.78 -38.37 -0.84
N THR A 484 -3.83 -37.43 -0.81
CA THR A 484 -2.87 -37.28 0.30
C THR A 484 -3.45 -36.75 1.63
N GLY A 485 -4.70 -36.29 1.67
CA GLY A 485 -5.32 -35.73 2.88
C GLY A 485 -4.79 -34.36 3.29
N LEU A 486 -3.96 -33.73 2.45
CA LEU A 486 -3.32 -32.44 2.71
C LEU A 486 -3.95 -31.31 1.88
N TRP A 487 -3.84 -30.09 2.39
CA TRP A 487 -4.15 -28.87 1.63
C TRP A 487 -3.08 -28.64 0.57
N ARG A 488 -3.49 -28.66 -0.71
CA ARG A 488 -2.64 -28.37 -1.87
C ARG A 488 -3.04 -27.06 -2.52
N ARG A 489 -2.08 -26.47 -3.24
CA ARG A 489 -2.27 -25.24 -4.01
C ARG A 489 -1.94 -25.49 -5.49
N TYR A 490 -2.76 -24.99 -6.40
CA TYR A 490 -2.48 -25.01 -7.84
C TYR A 490 -2.87 -23.67 -8.47
N THR A 491 -2.14 -23.24 -9.50
CA THR A 491 -2.41 -22.00 -10.25
C THR A 491 -2.71 -22.32 -11.70
N PHE A 492 -3.95 -22.04 -12.13
CA PHE A 492 -4.37 -22.11 -13.53
C PHE A 492 -3.95 -20.85 -14.27
N TYR A 493 -3.52 -21.00 -15.52
CA TYR A 493 -3.17 -19.90 -16.42
C TYR A 493 -4.26 -19.69 -17.47
N LEU A 494 -4.83 -18.49 -17.51
CA LEU A 494 -5.94 -18.11 -18.39
C LEU A 494 -5.45 -17.06 -19.41
N PRO A 495 -5.03 -17.47 -20.62
CA PRO A 495 -4.39 -16.58 -21.62
C PRO A 495 -5.35 -15.63 -22.35
N ASP A 496 -6.65 -15.84 -22.20
CA ASP A 496 -7.70 -15.11 -22.93
C ASP A 496 -8.96 -14.95 -22.08
N ALA A 497 -8.80 -14.73 -20.76
CA ALA A 497 -9.91 -14.40 -19.87
C ALA A 497 -10.67 -13.17 -20.40
N TYR A 498 -12.00 -13.28 -20.39
CA TYR A 498 -12.92 -12.19 -20.74
C TYR A 498 -13.68 -11.71 -19.51
N PHE A 499 -14.13 -12.64 -18.64
CA PHE A 499 -14.82 -12.32 -17.40
C PHE A 499 -15.93 -11.27 -17.60
N GLY A 500 -16.86 -11.56 -18.51
CA GLY A 500 -18.02 -10.71 -18.79
C GLY A 500 -19.28 -11.25 -18.14
N ASN A 501 -19.15 -12.03 -17.07
CA ASN A 501 -20.26 -12.70 -16.37
C ASN A 501 -21.09 -13.64 -17.29
N ARG A 502 -20.49 -14.24 -18.32
CA ARG A 502 -21.23 -15.00 -19.35
C ARG A 502 -21.46 -16.48 -19.04
N GLN A 503 -20.91 -17.04 -17.96
CA GLN A 503 -21.30 -18.40 -17.55
C GLN A 503 -22.66 -18.42 -16.87
N SER A 504 -23.25 -19.62 -16.81
CA SER A 504 -24.46 -19.89 -16.02
C SER A 504 -24.36 -19.32 -14.61
N GLY A 505 -25.39 -18.59 -14.17
CA GLY A 505 -25.45 -17.92 -12.88
C GLY A 505 -24.61 -16.63 -12.78
N ALA A 506 -24.28 -16.00 -13.91
CA ALA A 506 -23.45 -14.80 -13.99
C ALA A 506 -22.04 -15.01 -13.39
N ALA A 507 -21.44 -16.17 -13.66
CA ALA A 507 -20.08 -16.48 -13.22
C ALA A 507 -19.03 -16.14 -14.29
N ASP A 508 -17.82 -15.86 -13.82
CA ASP A 508 -16.63 -15.70 -14.64
C ASP A 508 -15.79 -16.97 -14.70
N PHE A 509 -15.78 -17.74 -13.62
CA PHE A 509 -15.18 -19.07 -13.63
C PHE A 509 -15.83 -20.05 -12.64
N ARG A 510 -15.61 -21.33 -12.88
CA ARG A 510 -16.03 -22.44 -12.04
C ARG A 510 -14.84 -23.36 -11.80
N ILE A 511 -14.54 -23.65 -10.54
CA ILE A 511 -13.61 -24.70 -10.14
C ILE A 511 -14.41 -25.99 -10.04
N THR A 512 -13.94 -27.06 -10.66
CA THR A 512 -14.64 -28.35 -10.74
C THR A 512 -13.73 -29.51 -10.36
N ALA A 513 -14.25 -30.53 -9.69
CA ALA A 513 -13.58 -31.81 -9.48
C ALA A 513 -14.35 -32.94 -10.19
N THR A 514 -13.62 -33.98 -10.62
CA THR A 514 -14.22 -35.18 -11.24
C THR A 514 -14.84 -36.13 -10.22
N THR A 515 -14.59 -35.90 -8.94
CA THR A 515 -15.25 -36.57 -7.81
C THR A 515 -16.21 -35.61 -7.12
N ALA A 516 -17.29 -36.15 -6.54
CA ALA A 516 -18.41 -35.37 -6.01
C ALA A 516 -17.98 -34.35 -4.93
N ASP A 517 -16.96 -34.66 -4.12
CA ASP A 517 -16.50 -33.79 -3.03
C ASP A 517 -15.30 -32.93 -3.42
N LEU A 518 -15.53 -31.61 -3.49
CA LEU A 518 -14.50 -30.58 -3.64
C LEU A 518 -14.56 -29.61 -2.45
N ALA A 519 -13.54 -29.64 -1.59
CA ALA A 519 -13.35 -28.64 -0.55
C ALA A 519 -12.23 -27.66 -0.93
N VAL A 520 -12.53 -26.36 -0.87
CA VAL A 520 -11.64 -25.24 -1.21
C VAL A 520 -11.72 -24.22 -0.10
N ARG A 521 -10.58 -23.65 0.31
CA ARG A 521 -10.51 -22.65 1.40
C ARG A 521 -9.99 -21.28 1.00
N HIS A 522 -9.18 -21.18 -0.06
CA HIS A 522 -8.72 -19.90 -0.60
C HIS A 522 -8.74 -19.95 -2.11
N VAL A 523 -9.19 -18.85 -2.72
CA VAL A 523 -9.05 -18.62 -4.17
C VAL A 523 -8.51 -17.21 -4.38
N TYR A 524 -7.53 -17.09 -5.27
CA TYR A 524 -6.88 -15.84 -5.63
C TYR A 524 -6.92 -15.67 -7.15
N VAL A 525 -7.15 -14.45 -7.64
CA VAL A 525 -7.13 -14.09 -9.06
C VAL A 525 -6.16 -12.93 -9.25
N GLN A 526 -5.08 -13.18 -9.97
CA GLN A 526 -4.00 -12.22 -10.21
C GLN A 526 -3.95 -11.86 -11.70
N ARG A 527 -3.72 -10.58 -12.02
CA ARG A 527 -3.28 -10.14 -13.35
C ARG A 527 -1.74 -10.07 -13.38
N ALA A 528 -1.17 -9.84 -14.56
CA ALA A 528 0.13 -9.16 -14.65
C ALA A 528 0.04 -7.78 -13.96
N PRO A 529 0.72 -7.54 -12.82
CA PRO A 529 0.42 -6.38 -11.99
C PRO A 529 1.51 -5.31 -12.08
N GLY A 530 1.12 -4.03 -12.22
CA GLY A 530 2.05 -2.92 -12.05
C GLY A 530 1.54 -1.60 -12.64
N PRO A 531 2.02 -0.44 -12.15
CA PRO A 531 1.49 0.88 -12.53
C PRO A 531 1.82 1.28 -13.98
N TYR A 532 2.64 0.50 -14.68
CA TYR A 532 3.01 0.75 -16.09
C TYR A 532 2.35 -0.25 -17.07
N VAL A 533 1.49 -1.16 -16.61
CA VAL A 533 0.61 -1.92 -17.51
C VAL A 533 -0.40 -0.96 -18.14
N ARG A 534 -0.41 -0.88 -19.47
CA ARG A 534 -1.43 -0.16 -20.24
C ARG A 534 -1.94 -1.05 -21.37
N PRO A 535 -3.27 -1.25 -21.51
CA PRO A 535 -3.81 -1.94 -22.67
C PRO A 535 -3.43 -1.22 -23.97
N ARG A 536 -3.00 -2.00 -24.99
CA ARG A 536 -2.88 -1.66 -26.42
C ARG A 536 -3.07 -0.18 -26.82
N ALA A 537 -2.09 0.66 -26.50
CA ALA A 537 -1.90 1.95 -27.18
C ALA A 537 -0.44 2.38 -27.00
N SER A 538 0.39 2.05 -28.00
CA SER A 538 1.77 2.52 -28.15
C SER A 538 2.57 2.65 -26.84
N VAL A 539 3.29 1.59 -26.45
CA VAL A 539 4.59 1.84 -25.83
C VAL A 539 5.36 2.65 -26.86
N ALA A 540 5.54 3.96 -26.61
CA ALA A 540 6.38 4.79 -27.46
C ALA A 540 7.75 4.11 -27.52
N THR A 541 8.17 3.72 -28.73
CA THR A 541 9.37 2.91 -28.97
C THR A 541 10.51 3.45 -28.11
N ALA A 542 11.02 2.61 -27.20
CA ALA A 542 11.81 3.06 -26.04
C ALA A 542 12.90 4.05 -26.48
N SER A 543 12.70 5.33 -26.15
CA SER A 543 13.54 6.41 -26.65
C SER A 543 14.92 6.32 -26.00
N GLY A 544 15.93 5.93 -26.78
CA GLY A 544 17.29 5.69 -26.28
C GLY A 544 17.58 4.23 -25.88
N GLY A 545 17.12 3.27 -26.68
CA GLY A 545 17.57 1.87 -26.64
C GLY A 545 18.88 1.63 -27.41
N PHE A 546 19.45 0.43 -27.25
CA PHE A 546 20.66 -0.01 -27.95
C PHE A 546 20.34 -0.77 -29.25
N THR A 547 21.34 -1.01 -30.09
CA THR A 547 21.25 -1.88 -31.27
C THR A 547 22.07 -3.15 -31.11
N SER A 548 21.71 -4.23 -31.83
CA SER A 548 22.45 -5.51 -31.78
C SER A 548 23.91 -5.40 -32.19
N ARG A 549 24.29 -4.34 -32.93
CA ARG A 549 25.66 -4.03 -33.39
C ARG A 549 26.47 -3.16 -32.43
N GLN A 550 25.84 -2.56 -31.41
CA GLN A 550 26.56 -1.77 -30.41
C GLN A 550 27.28 -2.69 -29.41
N ARG A 551 28.43 -2.22 -28.91
CA ARG A 551 29.21 -2.91 -27.87
C ARG A 551 28.67 -2.54 -26.49
N LEU A 552 28.11 -3.51 -25.79
CA LEU A 552 27.44 -3.33 -24.50
C LEU A 552 28.19 -4.01 -23.37
N VAL A 553 28.15 -3.42 -22.19
CA VAL A 553 28.56 -4.03 -20.93
C VAL A 553 27.34 -4.19 -20.04
N LEU A 554 27.01 -5.43 -19.72
CA LEU A 554 25.87 -5.83 -18.90
C LEU A 554 26.37 -6.47 -17.60
N VAL A 555 25.54 -6.47 -16.55
CA VAL A 555 25.88 -7.08 -15.26
C VAL A 555 24.68 -7.79 -14.63
N HIS A 556 24.92 -8.93 -13.99
CA HIS A 556 23.92 -9.59 -13.14
C HIS A 556 23.78 -8.88 -11.78
N TYR A 557 22.55 -8.53 -11.39
CA TYR A 557 22.26 -7.74 -10.20
C TYR A 557 21.21 -8.40 -9.30
N PHE A 558 21.54 -8.59 -8.03
CA PHE A 558 20.73 -9.29 -7.04
C PHE A 558 20.23 -8.32 -5.96
N PRO A 559 19.04 -7.73 -6.09
CA PRO A 559 18.62 -6.67 -5.17
C PRO A 559 18.32 -7.17 -3.74
N VAL A 560 17.97 -8.45 -3.55
CA VAL A 560 17.46 -8.97 -2.27
C VAL A 560 18.38 -9.95 -1.53
N PHE A 561 19.48 -10.41 -2.14
CA PHE A 561 20.37 -11.37 -1.50
C PHE A 561 21.44 -10.64 -0.69
N ASP A 562 21.25 -10.54 0.63
CA ASP A 562 22.22 -9.97 1.56
C ASP A 562 22.84 -11.05 2.47
N GLY A 563 23.88 -11.73 1.97
CA GLY A 563 24.75 -12.56 2.84
C GLY A 563 25.45 -11.74 3.93
N TYR A 564 25.60 -10.42 3.74
CA TYR A 564 26.27 -9.51 4.66
C TYR A 564 25.59 -8.12 4.72
N ARG A 565 25.29 -7.66 5.94
CA ARG A 565 24.82 -6.30 6.22
C ARG A 565 25.97 -5.29 5.96
N PRO A 566 25.69 -4.06 5.48
CA PRO A 566 24.40 -3.36 5.45
C PRO A 566 23.75 -3.27 4.05
N TYR A 567 24.03 -4.21 3.15
CA TYR A 567 23.48 -4.19 1.79
C TYR A 567 21.99 -4.58 1.81
N SER A 568 21.07 -3.71 1.38
CA SER A 568 19.62 -4.02 1.37
C SER A 568 18.85 -3.17 0.37
N PHE A 569 17.96 -3.78 -0.41
CA PHE A 569 17.01 -3.08 -1.30
C PHE A 569 16.12 -2.03 -0.61
N ARG A 570 15.99 -2.10 0.71
CA ARG A 570 15.24 -1.12 1.52
C ARG A 570 16.04 0.16 1.76
N ASN A 571 17.37 0.12 1.61
CA ASN A 571 18.24 1.28 1.72
C ASN A 571 18.43 1.93 0.34
N VAL A 572 17.74 3.05 0.12
CA VAL A 572 17.80 3.81 -1.14
C VAL A 572 19.18 4.39 -1.45
N ASP A 573 20.03 4.62 -0.44
CA ASP A 573 21.38 5.15 -0.65
C ASP A 573 22.34 4.08 -1.16
N THR A 574 22.20 2.84 -0.71
CA THR A 574 22.91 1.68 -1.28
C THR A 574 22.56 1.52 -2.76
N VAL A 575 21.26 1.51 -3.08
CA VAL A 575 20.78 1.41 -4.47
C VAL A 575 21.28 2.61 -5.31
N ARG A 576 21.28 3.84 -4.77
CA ARG A 576 21.79 5.03 -5.46
C ARG A 576 23.28 4.90 -5.76
N LYS A 577 24.05 4.42 -4.78
CA LYS A 577 25.49 4.18 -4.92
C LYS A 577 25.77 3.16 -6.02
N ASP A 578 25.05 2.04 -6.04
CA ASP A 578 25.19 1.02 -7.09
C ASP A 578 24.96 1.60 -8.49
N LEU A 579 23.89 2.36 -8.70
CA LEU A 579 23.61 2.98 -10.01
C LEU A 579 24.68 3.99 -10.43
N VAL A 580 25.22 4.75 -9.48
CA VAL A 580 26.32 5.71 -9.72
C VAL A 580 27.61 4.98 -10.07
N ASP A 581 27.92 3.88 -9.39
CA ASP A 581 29.15 3.10 -9.57
C ASP A 581 29.11 2.23 -10.82
N MET A 582 27.97 1.62 -11.17
CA MET A 582 27.78 0.93 -12.44
C MET A 582 27.96 1.90 -13.62
N ARG A 583 27.41 3.10 -13.53
CA ARG A 583 27.61 4.16 -14.54
C ARG A 583 29.08 4.58 -14.62
N ALA A 584 29.78 4.69 -13.48
CA ALA A 584 31.22 4.97 -13.46
C ALA A 584 32.07 3.83 -14.07
N ALA A 585 31.63 2.58 -13.88
CA ALA A 585 32.17 1.39 -14.52
C ALA A 585 31.89 1.33 -16.04
N GLY A 586 31.06 2.22 -16.58
CA GLY A 586 30.65 2.18 -17.99
C GLY A 586 29.70 1.02 -18.32
N ILE A 587 28.98 0.48 -17.33
CA ILE A 587 27.94 -0.54 -17.50
C ILE A 587 26.69 0.12 -18.11
N ASP A 588 26.19 -0.45 -19.21
CA ASP A 588 25.05 0.07 -19.97
C ASP A 588 23.70 -0.39 -19.41
N GLY A 589 23.67 -1.59 -18.81
CA GLY A 589 22.46 -2.14 -18.22
C GLY A 589 22.71 -3.28 -17.24
N MET A 590 21.69 -3.54 -16.43
CA MET A 590 21.66 -4.61 -15.44
C MET A 590 20.59 -5.64 -15.79
N LEU A 591 20.86 -6.90 -15.47
CA LEU A 591 19.93 -8.00 -15.52
C LEU A 591 19.53 -8.32 -14.07
N VAL A 592 18.36 -7.86 -13.68
CA VAL A 592 17.89 -7.90 -12.29
C VAL A 592 17.28 -9.26 -12.00
N TRP A 593 17.86 -9.97 -11.03
CA TRP A 593 17.27 -11.21 -10.49
C TRP A 593 16.00 -10.87 -9.71
N TYR A 594 14.84 -11.27 -10.26
CA TYR A 594 13.54 -10.86 -9.77
C TYR A 594 12.69 -12.03 -9.28
N LEU A 595 12.17 -11.90 -8.06
CA LEU A 595 11.44 -12.97 -7.39
C LEU A 595 9.95 -13.00 -7.74
N GLY A 596 9.36 -11.92 -8.25
CA GLY A 596 7.94 -11.91 -8.57
C GLY A 596 7.00 -11.56 -7.41
N ASN A 597 5.84 -12.20 -7.46
CA ASN A 597 4.62 -11.83 -6.75
C ASN A 597 3.78 -13.06 -6.39
N THR A 598 4.20 -13.71 -5.31
CA THR A 598 3.50 -14.73 -4.53
C THR A 598 3.56 -14.33 -3.05
N THR A 599 2.96 -15.10 -2.14
CA THR A 599 2.71 -14.69 -0.73
C THR A 599 3.94 -14.09 -0.02
N ASP A 600 5.14 -14.66 -0.19
CA ASP A 600 6.38 -14.12 0.41
C ASP A 600 7.08 -13.07 -0.49
N GLN A 601 6.89 -13.16 -1.81
CA GLN A 601 7.59 -12.31 -2.78
C GLN A 601 7.00 -10.88 -2.85
N ILE A 602 5.72 -10.69 -2.49
CA ILE A 602 5.10 -9.35 -2.27
C ILE A 602 5.90 -8.50 -1.26
N ASN A 603 6.55 -9.15 -0.29
CA ASN A 603 7.29 -8.47 0.79
C ASN A 603 8.71 -8.03 0.39
N MET A 604 9.22 -8.51 -0.75
CA MET A 604 10.64 -8.36 -1.16
C MET A 604 10.80 -7.98 -2.63
N GLY A 605 10.27 -8.75 -3.58
CA GLY A 605 10.46 -8.56 -5.02
C GLY A 605 9.90 -7.23 -5.53
N ILE A 606 8.58 -7.05 -5.44
CA ILE A 606 7.92 -5.80 -5.87
C ILE A 606 8.51 -4.56 -5.18
N PRO A 607 8.69 -4.51 -3.84
CA PRO A 607 9.33 -3.37 -3.17
C PRO A 607 10.75 -3.08 -3.66
N ALA A 608 11.56 -4.11 -3.92
CA ALA A 608 12.92 -3.94 -4.42
C ALA A 608 12.97 -3.29 -5.81
N VAL A 609 12.15 -3.78 -6.76
CA VAL A 609 12.07 -3.20 -8.11
C VAL A 609 11.49 -1.78 -8.08
N ARG A 610 10.47 -1.52 -7.25
CA ARG A 610 9.92 -0.17 -7.08
C ARG A 610 10.93 0.83 -6.52
N ASN A 611 11.73 0.42 -5.52
CA ASN A 611 12.81 1.24 -4.98
C ASN A 611 13.90 1.49 -6.04
N LEU A 612 14.32 0.46 -6.77
CA LEU A 612 15.27 0.57 -7.88
C LEU A 612 14.80 1.58 -8.94
N VAL A 613 13.54 1.48 -9.38
CA VAL A 613 12.94 2.43 -10.34
C VAL A 613 12.87 3.85 -9.79
N ALA A 614 12.45 4.02 -8.53
CA ALA A 614 12.35 5.33 -7.89
C ALA A 614 13.71 6.04 -7.74
N VAL A 615 14.78 5.28 -7.51
CA VAL A 615 16.15 5.80 -7.44
C VAL A 615 16.76 6.01 -8.83
N ALA A 616 16.52 5.12 -9.78
CA ALA A 616 17.00 5.24 -11.17
C ALA A 616 16.46 6.52 -11.85
N ARG A 617 15.23 6.91 -11.56
CA ARG A 617 14.65 8.21 -11.97
C ARG A 617 15.44 9.45 -11.51
N GLN A 618 16.24 9.31 -10.45
CA GLN A 618 17.01 10.40 -9.83
C GLN A 618 18.51 10.35 -10.18
N VAL A 619 18.99 9.27 -10.80
CA VAL A 619 20.39 9.11 -11.19
C VAL A 619 20.51 9.38 -12.70
N ALA A 620 21.09 10.52 -13.06
CA ALA A 620 21.34 10.87 -14.45
C ALA A 620 22.19 9.78 -15.14
N ASN A 621 21.71 9.29 -16.28
CA ASN A 621 22.32 8.18 -17.04
C ASN A 621 22.54 6.91 -16.19
N ALA A 622 21.56 6.54 -15.35
CA ALA A 622 21.52 5.23 -14.71
C ALA A 622 21.56 4.10 -15.78
N PRO A 623 22.18 2.95 -15.47
CA PRO A 623 22.12 1.77 -16.34
C PRO A 623 20.66 1.36 -16.62
N LYS A 624 20.40 0.90 -17.84
CA LYS A 624 19.07 0.40 -18.23
C LYS A 624 18.74 -0.92 -17.52
N ILE A 625 17.46 -1.18 -17.31
CA ILE A 625 16.96 -2.27 -16.47
C ILE A 625 16.36 -3.38 -17.34
N GLY A 626 17.00 -4.55 -17.33
CA GLY A 626 16.49 -5.81 -17.89
C GLY A 626 16.27 -6.86 -16.81
N LEU A 627 15.71 -8.00 -17.19
CA LEU A 627 15.33 -9.08 -16.28
C LEU A 627 16.33 -10.25 -16.36
N LEU A 628 16.78 -10.75 -15.21
CA LEU A 628 17.32 -12.11 -15.09
C LEU A 628 16.17 -13.01 -14.59
N LEU A 629 15.61 -13.79 -15.50
CA LEU A 629 14.46 -14.65 -15.24
C LEU A 629 14.96 -16.04 -14.82
N ASP A 630 14.77 -16.35 -13.54
CA ASP A 630 15.19 -17.61 -12.91
C ASP A 630 13.96 -18.51 -12.66
N PRO A 631 13.94 -19.75 -13.18
CA PRO A 631 12.89 -20.73 -12.94
C PRO A 631 12.47 -20.91 -11.49
N VAL A 632 13.40 -20.79 -10.51
CA VAL A 632 13.12 -21.06 -9.09
C VAL A 632 12.05 -20.13 -8.49
N HIS A 633 11.73 -19.01 -9.14
CA HIS A 633 10.75 -18.04 -8.64
C HIS A 633 9.29 -18.38 -8.90
N ILE A 634 9.00 -19.33 -9.80
CA ILE A 634 7.64 -19.89 -9.92
C ILE A 634 7.31 -20.84 -8.76
N PHE A 635 8.26 -21.04 -7.84
CA PHE A 635 8.34 -22.23 -7.01
C PHE A 635 8.19 -22.00 -5.50
N HIS A 636 8.39 -20.76 -5.01
CA HIS A 636 8.37 -20.47 -3.57
C HIS A 636 7.03 -20.78 -2.87
N GLU A 637 5.89 -20.78 -3.58
CA GLU A 637 4.60 -21.25 -3.01
C GLU A 637 4.53 -22.78 -2.82
N LYS A 638 5.36 -23.56 -3.52
CA LYS A 638 5.42 -25.03 -3.43
C LYS A 638 6.55 -25.50 -2.51
N ILE A 639 7.76 -24.94 -2.64
CA ILE A 639 8.95 -25.39 -1.90
C ILE A 639 8.77 -25.23 -0.38
N ALA A 640 8.09 -24.19 0.09
CA ALA A 640 7.80 -23.99 1.51
C ALA A 640 6.95 -25.10 2.16
N ARG A 641 6.42 -26.05 1.36
CA ARG A 641 5.60 -27.19 1.84
C ARG A 641 5.97 -28.54 1.22
N GLN A 642 6.72 -28.59 0.11
CA GLN A 642 7.12 -29.83 -0.58
C GLN A 642 8.54 -29.68 -1.19
N PRO A 643 9.62 -29.95 -0.43
CA PRO A 643 11.00 -29.69 -0.88
C PRO A 643 11.47 -30.56 -2.05
N ASP A 644 10.83 -31.71 -2.30
CA ASP A 644 11.27 -32.68 -3.33
C ASP A 644 10.59 -32.49 -4.71
N THR A 645 9.88 -31.38 -4.93
CA THR A 645 9.18 -31.14 -6.21
C THR A 645 10.11 -30.46 -7.21
N LEU A 646 10.15 -30.94 -8.46
CA LEU A 646 10.90 -30.35 -9.59
C LEU A 646 9.98 -29.65 -10.61
N ILE A 647 10.50 -28.66 -11.34
CA ILE A 647 9.75 -27.92 -12.37
C ILE A 647 9.61 -28.75 -13.63
N ASP A 648 8.37 -29.05 -13.97
CA ASP A 648 7.99 -29.54 -15.29
C ASP A 648 7.41 -28.38 -16.13
N PHE A 649 8.21 -27.83 -17.05
CA PHE A 649 7.77 -26.81 -18.02
C PHE A 649 7.01 -27.39 -19.22
N THR A 650 6.74 -28.70 -19.29
CA THR A 650 5.72 -29.21 -20.22
C THR A 650 4.31 -28.85 -19.73
N ALA A 651 4.12 -28.66 -18.42
CA ALA A 651 2.86 -28.21 -17.82
C ALA A 651 2.53 -26.74 -18.12
N THR A 652 1.29 -26.47 -18.57
CA THR A 652 0.80 -25.14 -18.94
C THR A 652 0.89 -24.12 -17.81
N SER A 653 0.55 -24.51 -16.58
CA SER A 653 0.63 -23.65 -15.39
C SER A 653 2.05 -23.15 -15.09
N ASN A 654 3.06 -24.03 -15.10
CA ASN A 654 4.45 -23.63 -14.86
C ASN A 654 4.96 -22.69 -15.97
N LYS A 655 4.61 -22.94 -17.24
CA LYS A 655 4.91 -22.02 -18.36
C LYS A 655 4.24 -20.65 -18.19
N GLY A 656 2.96 -20.65 -17.81
CA GLY A 656 2.20 -19.43 -17.53
C GLY A 656 2.80 -18.62 -16.37
N LEU A 657 3.23 -19.28 -15.29
CA LEU A 657 3.90 -18.63 -14.16
C LEU A 657 5.27 -18.05 -14.56
N TYR A 658 6.00 -18.71 -15.46
CA TYR A 658 7.27 -18.18 -15.97
C TYR A 658 7.07 -16.89 -16.78
N LEU A 659 6.04 -16.87 -17.63
CA LEU A 659 5.57 -15.64 -18.28
C LEU A 659 5.13 -14.58 -17.25
N LYS A 660 4.37 -14.96 -16.20
CA LYS A 660 3.90 -14.04 -15.14
C LYS A 660 5.03 -13.25 -14.51
N LEU A 661 6.16 -13.91 -14.21
CA LEU A 661 7.33 -13.26 -13.62
C LEU A 661 7.91 -12.17 -14.54
N ALA A 662 7.95 -12.44 -15.84
CA ALA A 662 8.38 -11.44 -16.83
C ALA A 662 7.37 -10.28 -16.92
N GLU A 663 6.08 -10.58 -17.00
CA GLU A 663 5.04 -9.56 -17.07
C GLU A 663 5.01 -8.67 -15.82
N ASP A 664 5.16 -9.27 -14.62
CA ASP A 664 5.25 -8.59 -13.33
C ASP A 664 6.54 -7.80 -13.13
N PHE A 665 7.62 -8.11 -13.85
CA PHE A 665 8.81 -7.26 -13.84
C PHE A 665 8.61 -6.00 -14.69
N PHE A 666 8.25 -6.20 -15.97
CA PHE A 666 8.16 -5.11 -16.96
C PHE A 666 6.93 -4.21 -16.77
N SER A 667 5.95 -4.62 -15.96
CA SER A 667 4.86 -3.78 -15.45
C SER A 667 5.25 -2.82 -14.33
N GLN A 668 6.34 -3.09 -13.59
CA GLN A 668 6.84 -2.29 -12.48
C GLN A 668 8.00 -1.37 -12.92
N VAL A 669 8.68 -1.71 -14.01
CA VAL A 669 9.71 -0.87 -14.65
C VAL A 669 9.08 -0.07 -15.81
N PRO A 670 9.17 1.27 -15.84
CA PRO A 670 8.64 2.06 -16.95
C PRO A 670 9.52 1.93 -18.20
N SER A 671 8.91 2.00 -19.39
CA SER A 671 9.53 1.59 -20.65
C SER A 671 10.75 2.41 -21.11
N ASP A 672 10.89 3.64 -20.65
CA ASP A 672 12.06 4.47 -20.90
C ASP A 672 13.28 4.07 -20.05
N LEU A 673 13.09 3.27 -18.99
CA LEU A 673 14.17 2.64 -18.21
C LEU A 673 14.52 1.22 -18.67
N TRP A 674 13.74 0.60 -19.57
CA TRP A 674 14.01 -0.75 -20.05
C TRP A 674 15.36 -0.86 -20.77
N LEU A 675 16.12 -1.92 -20.44
CA LEU A 675 17.23 -2.38 -21.27
C LEU A 675 16.64 -2.96 -22.55
N THR A 676 16.94 -2.33 -23.68
CA THR A 676 16.41 -2.71 -24.99
C THR A 676 17.53 -2.87 -26.01
N ILE A 677 17.44 -3.90 -26.84
CA ILE A 677 18.32 -4.15 -28.00
C ILE A 677 17.43 -4.24 -29.23
N ASP A 678 17.69 -3.43 -30.25
CA ASP A 678 16.84 -3.24 -31.43
C ASP A 678 15.37 -2.92 -31.07
N GLY A 679 15.19 -2.15 -29.99
CA GLY A 679 13.88 -1.78 -29.43
C GLY A 679 13.16 -2.87 -28.62
N ARG A 680 13.74 -4.07 -28.51
CA ARG A 680 13.16 -5.24 -27.82
C ARG A 680 13.67 -5.34 -26.37
N PRO A 681 12.79 -5.48 -25.34
CA PRO A 681 13.23 -5.53 -23.94
C PRO A 681 14.03 -6.79 -23.61
N VAL A 682 15.19 -6.64 -22.95
CA VAL A 682 16.10 -7.77 -22.70
C VAL A 682 15.64 -8.62 -21.52
N ILE A 683 15.47 -9.92 -21.77
CA ILE A 683 15.27 -10.96 -20.76
C ILE A 683 16.41 -11.97 -20.88
N ALA A 684 17.19 -12.10 -19.81
CA ALA A 684 18.16 -13.17 -19.66
C ALA A 684 17.51 -14.39 -19.01
N LEU A 685 17.69 -15.59 -19.57
CA LEU A 685 17.09 -16.82 -19.08
C LEU A 685 18.14 -17.65 -18.33
N TYR A 686 18.03 -17.70 -17.00
CA TYR A 686 18.94 -18.50 -16.17
C TYR A 686 18.61 -19.99 -16.27
N TYR A 687 19.61 -20.85 -16.16
CA TYR A 687 19.43 -22.31 -16.10
C TYR A 687 19.91 -22.85 -14.76
N GLN A 688 18.98 -23.37 -13.96
CA GLN A 688 19.25 -23.94 -12.63
C GLN A 688 19.84 -25.36 -12.66
N GLY A 689 19.77 -26.08 -13.79
CA GLY A 689 20.09 -27.51 -13.84
C GLY A 689 18.90 -28.46 -13.67
N SER A 690 19.18 -29.75 -13.84
CA SER A 690 18.23 -30.86 -13.64
C SER A 690 17.70 -30.95 -12.20
N ASP A 691 18.45 -30.41 -11.24
CA ASP A 691 18.16 -30.48 -9.81
C ASP A 691 17.03 -29.54 -9.38
N MET A 692 16.57 -28.66 -10.29
CA MET A 692 15.34 -27.88 -10.14
C MET A 692 14.36 -28.08 -11.29
N VAL A 693 14.82 -28.35 -12.51
CA VAL A 693 13.96 -28.50 -13.71
C VAL A 693 13.99 -29.94 -14.21
N SER A 694 12.92 -30.69 -13.97
CA SER A 694 12.80 -32.10 -14.38
C SER A 694 12.49 -32.29 -15.87
N ALA A 695 11.73 -31.36 -16.46
CA ALA A 695 11.36 -31.43 -17.87
C ALA A 695 11.07 -30.05 -18.46
N TYR A 696 11.39 -29.87 -19.75
CA TYR A 696 10.99 -28.70 -20.54
C TYR A 696 11.06 -29.02 -22.03
N ASP A 697 10.41 -28.18 -22.83
CA ASP A 697 10.45 -28.20 -24.30
C ASP A 697 10.45 -26.77 -24.84
N LYS A 698 10.63 -26.59 -26.16
CA LYS A 698 10.61 -25.28 -26.82
C LYS A 698 9.31 -24.46 -26.61
N THR A 699 8.22 -25.04 -26.13
CA THR A 699 6.95 -24.34 -25.94
C THR A 699 6.95 -23.39 -24.74
N VAL A 700 7.84 -23.56 -23.75
CA VAL A 700 7.98 -22.56 -22.66
C VAL A 700 8.52 -21.23 -23.21
N ILE A 701 9.52 -21.31 -24.09
CA ILE A 701 10.12 -20.13 -24.74
C ILE A 701 9.13 -19.51 -25.74
N ALA A 702 8.43 -20.33 -26.52
CA ALA A 702 7.40 -19.85 -27.43
C ALA A 702 6.24 -19.14 -26.69
N LEU A 703 5.80 -19.66 -25.53
CA LEU A 703 4.78 -18.99 -24.71
C LEU A 703 5.31 -17.69 -24.09
N LEU A 704 6.55 -17.68 -23.59
CA LEU A 704 7.18 -16.47 -23.05
C LEU A 704 7.22 -15.35 -24.10
N VAL A 705 7.70 -15.64 -25.32
CA VAL A 705 7.80 -14.64 -26.40
C VAL A 705 6.42 -14.15 -26.83
N SER A 706 5.49 -15.06 -27.12
CA SER A 706 4.16 -14.70 -27.65
C SER A 706 3.26 -14.03 -26.62
N GLY A 707 3.30 -14.48 -25.36
CA GLY A 707 2.58 -13.84 -24.25
C GLY A 707 3.13 -12.46 -23.92
N PHE A 708 4.46 -12.31 -23.86
CA PHE A 708 5.08 -11.00 -23.63
C PHE A 708 4.77 -10.01 -24.78
N GLU A 709 4.82 -10.46 -26.03
CA GLU A 709 4.42 -9.65 -27.19
C GLU A 709 2.93 -9.26 -27.13
N ALA A 710 2.05 -10.17 -26.72
CA ALA A 710 0.64 -9.85 -26.51
C ALA A 710 0.43 -8.79 -25.41
N SER A 711 1.21 -8.85 -24.33
CA SER A 711 1.08 -7.93 -23.20
C SER A 711 1.72 -6.56 -23.38
N PHE A 712 2.86 -6.47 -24.05
CA PHE A 712 3.62 -5.21 -24.20
C PHE A 712 3.67 -4.66 -25.64
N GLY A 713 3.14 -5.41 -26.63
CA GLY A 713 3.15 -5.02 -28.04
C GLY A 713 4.52 -5.11 -28.72
N VAL A 714 5.50 -5.75 -28.07
CA VAL A 714 6.88 -5.92 -28.56
C VAL A 714 7.45 -7.25 -28.07
N LYS A 715 8.20 -7.97 -28.92
CA LYS A 715 8.89 -9.20 -28.52
C LYS A 715 10.05 -8.88 -27.57
N PRO A 716 10.31 -9.70 -26.53
CA PRO A 716 11.52 -9.56 -25.73
C PRO A 716 12.75 -9.94 -26.57
N TYR A 717 13.92 -9.39 -26.26
CA TYR A 717 15.23 -9.87 -26.76
C TYR A 717 15.73 -10.91 -25.75
N LEU A 718 15.86 -12.17 -26.18
CA LEU A 718 16.22 -13.27 -25.29
C LEU A 718 17.73 -13.54 -25.32
N ILE A 719 18.36 -13.59 -24.14
CA ILE A 719 19.74 -14.04 -23.94
C ILE A 719 19.70 -15.25 -23.00
N ALA A 720 19.84 -16.47 -23.49
CA ALA A 720 19.73 -17.66 -22.63
C ALA A 720 21.07 -18.18 -22.14
N ASP A 721 21.10 -18.78 -20.95
CA ASP A 721 22.23 -19.63 -20.56
C ASP A 721 22.33 -20.82 -21.52
N PHE A 722 23.52 -21.11 -22.04
CA PHE A 722 23.73 -22.12 -23.09
C PHE A 722 23.26 -23.53 -22.69
N HIS A 723 23.23 -23.85 -21.39
CA HIS A 723 22.77 -25.14 -20.91
C HIS A 723 21.27 -25.41 -21.19
N TRP A 724 20.48 -24.36 -21.54
CA TRP A 724 19.12 -24.53 -22.05
C TRP A 724 19.06 -25.36 -23.34
N ASP A 725 20.09 -25.33 -24.20
CA ASP A 725 20.15 -26.16 -25.42
C ASP A 725 21.60 -26.43 -25.86
N GLU A 726 22.43 -26.89 -24.93
CA GLU A 726 23.88 -27.13 -25.12
C GLU A 726 24.20 -28.06 -26.32
N ARG A 727 23.23 -28.89 -26.73
CA ARG A 727 23.35 -29.86 -27.83
C ARG A 727 22.68 -29.40 -29.12
N GLY A 728 21.90 -28.32 -29.09
CA GLY A 728 21.05 -27.86 -30.18
C GLY A 728 19.90 -28.82 -30.54
N ASP A 729 19.55 -29.76 -29.67
CA ASP A 729 18.55 -30.81 -29.90
C ASP A 729 17.18 -30.51 -29.27
N ARG A 730 17.08 -29.51 -28.38
CA ARG A 730 15.82 -29.11 -27.71
C ARG A 730 15.02 -28.09 -28.52
N GLY A 731 15.66 -27.43 -29.49
CA GLY A 731 15.04 -26.47 -30.41
C GLY A 731 14.67 -25.15 -29.74
N VAL A 732 15.49 -24.70 -28.79
CA VAL A 732 15.36 -23.40 -28.13
C VAL A 732 15.79 -22.30 -29.10
N VAL A 733 14.92 -21.32 -29.34
CA VAL A 733 15.18 -20.19 -30.23
C VAL A 733 15.25 -18.90 -29.40
N VAL A 734 16.44 -18.29 -29.38
CA VAL A 734 16.77 -17.06 -28.65
C VAL A 734 17.66 -16.17 -29.51
N ASP A 735 17.85 -14.91 -29.08
CA ASP A 735 18.56 -13.89 -29.86
C ASP A 735 20.06 -13.78 -29.53
N ASP A 736 20.51 -14.40 -28.43
CA ASP A 736 21.92 -14.59 -28.04
C ASP A 736 22.04 -15.62 -26.90
N TRP A 737 23.28 -15.99 -26.56
CA TRP A 737 23.61 -16.97 -25.53
C TRP A 737 24.65 -16.43 -24.55
N PHE A 738 24.52 -16.76 -23.26
CA PHE A 738 25.54 -16.56 -22.23
C PHE A 738 25.83 -17.86 -21.47
N ALA A 739 26.79 -17.85 -20.54
CA ALA A 739 27.05 -18.97 -19.64
C ALA A 739 27.35 -18.43 -18.24
N TRP A 740 26.61 -18.90 -17.24
CA TRP A 740 26.83 -18.52 -15.85
C TRP A 740 28.13 -19.06 -15.27
N GLY A 741 28.65 -18.39 -14.24
CA GLY A 741 29.74 -18.89 -13.40
C GLY A 741 31.11 -18.50 -13.93
N ALA A 742 31.21 -17.44 -14.73
CA ALA A 742 32.44 -17.03 -15.38
C ALA A 742 33.59 -16.68 -14.40
N GLY A 743 33.25 -16.32 -13.14
CA GLY A 743 34.22 -16.16 -12.05
C GLY A 743 34.91 -17.47 -11.64
N ALA A 744 34.31 -18.63 -11.86
CA ALA A 744 34.86 -19.96 -11.52
C ALA A 744 35.64 -20.60 -12.68
N ALA A 745 35.73 -19.94 -13.83
CA ALA A 745 36.33 -20.48 -15.06
C ALA A 745 37.81 -20.92 -14.87
N PRO A 746 38.35 -21.80 -15.74
CA PRO A 746 39.75 -22.19 -15.72
C PRO A 746 40.70 -20.98 -15.83
N ALA A 747 41.81 -20.97 -15.08
CA ALA A 747 42.74 -19.83 -15.04
C ALA A 747 43.34 -19.45 -16.42
N ALA A 748 43.47 -20.43 -17.31
CA ALA A 748 43.94 -20.27 -18.70
C ALA A 748 42.85 -19.72 -19.65
N PHE A 749 41.57 -19.97 -19.35
CA PHE A 749 40.42 -19.55 -20.15
C PHE A 749 39.41 -18.78 -19.27
N PRO A 750 39.79 -17.60 -18.75
CA PRO A 750 38.92 -16.79 -17.90
C PRO A 750 37.72 -16.26 -18.70
N GLY A 751 36.53 -16.61 -18.24
CA GLY A 751 35.27 -16.29 -18.91
C GLY A 751 34.89 -17.20 -20.08
N PHE A 752 33.61 -17.19 -20.41
CA PHE A 752 32.99 -18.04 -21.41
C PHE A 752 32.57 -17.20 -22.62
N ALA A 753 33.04 -17.58 -23.81
CA ALA A 753 32.76 -16.88 -25.06
C ALA A 753 31.68 -17.63 -25.85
N LEU A 754 30.56 -16.97 -26.11
CA LEU A 754 29.48 -17.42 -26.96
C LEU A 754 29.33 -16.45 -28.15
N PRO A 755 28.48 -16.71 -29.17
CA PRO A 755 28.60 -16.06 -30.47
C PRO A 755 28.64 -14.53 -30.47
N HIS A 756 27.89 -13.87 -29.58
CA HIS A 756 27.90 -12.40 -29.45
C HIS A 756 28.13 -11.88 -28.02
N THR A 757 27.94 -12.71 -26.99
CA THR A 757 28.17 -12.38 -25.57
C THR A 757 29.37 -13.15 -25.02
N MET A 758 30.23 -12.46 -24.26
CA MET A 758 31.24 -13.09 -23.41
C MET A 758 30.95 -12.83 -21.93
N ALA A 759 30.74 -13.90 -21.16
CA ALA A 759 30.59 -13.83 -19.71
C ALA A 759 31.97 -13.80 -19.04
N ILE A 760 32.18 -12.90 -18.07
CA ILE A 760 33.43 -12.76 -17.30
C ILE A 760 33.13 -12.52 -15.82
N GLY A 761 33.99 -13.00 -14.92
CA GLY A 761 33.89 -12.72 -13.48
C GLY A 761 35.26 -12.46 -12.86
N PRO A 762 35.32 -11.75 -11.71
CA PRO A 762 36.59 -11.33 -11.11
C PRO A 762 37.35 -12.46 -10.40
N GLY A 763 36.65 -13.56 -10.10
CA GLY A 763 37.08 -14.74 -9.36
C GLY A 763 35.87 -15.36 -8.67
N PHE A 764 36.08 -16.37 -7.81
CA PHE A 764 35.00 -17.13 -7.18
C PHE A 764 35.47 -17.77 -5.87
N ASN A 765 34.61 -17.85 -4.86
CA ASN A 765 34.89 -18.53 -3.60
C ASN A 765 33.59 -18.92 -2.89
N GLU A 766 33.26 -20.22 -2.90
CA GLU A 766 32.20 -20.83 -2.09
C GLU A 766 32.77 -21.75 -0.98
N GLY A 767 34.03 -21.52 -0.60
CA GLY A 767 34.80 -22.36 0.33
C GLY A 767 35.36 -23.62 -0.32
N ALA A 768 34.51 -24.50 -0.85
CA ALA A 768 34.95 -25.77 -1.46
C ALA A 768 35.55 -25.60 -2.87
N ARG A 769 35.09 -24.61 -3.64
CA ARG A 769 35.64 -24.20 -4.93
C ARG A 769 36.13 -22.76 -4.86
N VAL A 770 37.38 -22.54 -5.29
CA VAL A 770 38.04 -21.23 -5.26
C VAL A 770 38.74 -20.94 -6.57
N ARG A 771 38.46 -19.78 -7.15
CA ARG A 771 39.27 -19.08 -8.16
C ARG A 771 39.75 -17.78 -7.54
N ASP A 772 41.04 -17.71 -7.23
CA ASP A 772 41.68 -16.47 -6.81
C ASP A 772 41.47 -15.39 -7.88
N ARG A 773 41.24 -14.15 -7.44
CA ARG A 773 41.16 -12.98 -8.31
C ARG A 773 42.54 -12.56 -8.85
N GLU A 774 43.61 -13.10 -8.29
CA GLU A 774 45.02 -12.85 -8.66
C GLU A 774 45.36 -11.35 -8.61
N GLY A 775 44.86 -10.67 -7.56
CA GLY A 775 44.97 -9.21 -7.40
C GLY A 775 44.20 -8.37 -8.44
N GLY A 776 43.50 -9.01 -9.38
CA GLY A 776 42.84 -8.42 -10.55
C GLY A 776 43.23 -9.10 -11.86
N ALA A 777 44.36 -9.81 -11.92
CA ALA A 777 44.92 -10.34 -13.15
C ALA A 777 44.03 -11.39 -13.85
N PHE A 778 43.26 -12.19 -13.10
CA PHE A 778 42.29 -13.13 -13.67
C PHE A 778 41.19 -12.38 -14.44
N TYR A 779 40.66 -11.31 -13.85
CA TYR A 779 39.63 -10.48 -14.46
C TYR A 779 40.14 -9.74 -15.70
N GLU A 780 41.36 -9.19 -15.63
CA GLU A 780 42.00 -8.53 -16.77
C GLU A 780 42.17 -9.47 -17.97
N ARG A 781 42.55 -10.73 -17.75
CA ARG A 781 42.66 -11.71 -18.84
C ARG A 781 41.30 -11.98 -19.50
N GLY A 782 40.22 -12.06 -18.71
CA GLY A 782 38.85 -12.19 -19.24
C GLY A 782 38.46 -10.99 -20.12
N TRP A 783 38.70 -9.77 -19.63
CA TRP A 783 38.47 -8.54 -20.40
C TRP A 783 39.30 -8.46 -21.69
N ARG A 784 40.60 -8.79 -21.63
CA ARG A 784 41.47 -8.79 -22.81
C ARG A 784 41.01 -9.80 -23.87
N ARG A 785 40.51 -10.98 -23.47
CA ARG A 785 39.86 -11.95 -24.37
C ARG A 785 38.62 -11.34 -25.03
N ALA A 786 37.73 -10.70 -24.26
CA ALA A 786 36.52 -10.07 -24.80
C ALA A 786 36.81 -8.94 -25.81
N VAL A 787 37.74 -8.04 -25.48
CA VAL A 787 38.18 -6.93 -26.35
C VAL A 787 38.89 -7.44 -27.61
N GLY A 788 39.74 -8.47 -27.47
CA GLY A 788 40.48 -9.07 -28.59
C GLY A 788 39.60 -9.88 -29.55
N LYS A 789 38.61 -10.63 -29.03
CA LYS A 789 37.53 -11.26 -29.82
C LYS A 789 36.58 -10.23 -30.46
N GLY A 790 36.59 -8.97 -30.00
CA GLY A 790 35.73 -7.91 -30.52
C GLY A 790 34.25 -8.05 -30.19
N MET A 791 33.95 -8.74 -29.08
CA MET A 791 32.60 -9.11 -28.62
C MET A 791 31.60 -7.96 -28.66
N HIS A 792 30.34 -8.30 -28.99
CA HIS A 792 29.24 -7.34 -29.00
C HIS A 792 28.68 -7.09 -27.59
N ARG A 793 28.68 -8.09 -26.70
CA ARG A 793 28.36 -7.89 -25.29
C ARG A 793 29.40 -8.52 -24.39
N VAL A 794 29.64 -7.86 -23.26
CA VAL A 794 30.30 -8.44 -22.10
C VAL A 794 29.29 -8.50 -20.97
N LEU A 795 29.12 -9.68 -20.38
CA LEU A 795 28.24 -9.92 -19.25
C LEU A 795 29.08 -10.21 -18.00
N ILE A 796 28.89 -9.42 -16.95
CA ILE A 796 29.69 -9.50 -15.74
C ILE A 796 28.96 -10.32 -14.67
N ASP A 797 29.63 -11.40 -14.25
CA ASP A 797 29.28 -12.26 -13.11
C ASP A 797 30.15 -11.87 -11.91
N THR A 798 29.70 -11.04 -10.97
CA THR A 798 28.38 -10.37 -10.85
C THR A 798 28.57 -8.96 -10.27
N TRP A 799 27.51 -8.14 -10.16
CA TRP A 799 27.62 -6.89 -9.40
C TRP A 799 27.88 -7.18 -7.92
N ASN A 800 26.99 -7.95 -7.30
CA ASN A 800 26.83 -8.02 -5.84
C ASN A 800 26.49 -9.43 -5.32
N TYR A 801 26.78 -10.50 -6.06
CA TYR A 801 26.57 -11.86 -5.57
C TYR A 801 27.72 -12.27 -4.65
N TRP A 802 27.64 -11.81 -3.39
CA TRP A 802 28.68 -11.97 -2.37
C TRP A 802 28.87 -13.42 -1.92
N VAL A 803 27.82 -14.25 -1.98
CA VAL A 803 27.82 -15.65 -1.52
C VAL A 803 28.81 -16.51 -2.31
N GLU A 804 28.95 -16.28 -3.61
CA GLU A 804 29.94 -16.93 -4.48
C GLU A 804 31.31 -16.21 -4.49
N GLY A 805 31.47 -15.13 -3.72
CA GLY A 805 32.69 -14.30 -3.77
C GLY A 805 32.95 -13.68 -5.15
N ALA A 806 31.94 -13.54 -6.02
CA ALA A 806 32.05 -13.14 -7.43
C ALA A 806 31.71 -11.65 -7.69
N ALA A 807 31.31 -10.89 -6.68
CA ALA A 807 30.90 -9.49 -6.80
C ALA A 807 32.04 -8.54 -7.27
N ILE A 808 31.73 -7.59 -8.18
CA ILE A 808 32.62 -6.48 -8.58
C ILE A 808 32.34 -5.15 -7.88
N ALA A 809 31.21 -5.03 -7.16
CA ALA A 809 30.86 -3.85 -6.39
C ALA A 809 31.92 -3.51 -5.33
N GLU A 810 31.93 -2.25 -4.89
CA GLU A 810 32.89 -1.78 -3.89
C GLU A 810 32.77 -2.56 -2.58
N SER A 811 33.90 -3.12 -2.12
CA SER A 811 33.99 -3.91 -0.89
C SER A 811 35.13 -3.42 0.00
N ALA A 812 35.17 -3.86 1.27
CA ALA A 812 36.22 -3.48 2.19
C ALA A 812 37.61 -4.04 1.76
N GLU A 813 37.62 -5.22 1.17
CA GLU A 813 38.82 -5.98 0.77
C GLU A 813 39.48 -5.40 -0.49
N TYR A 814 38.66 -4.89 -1.43
CA TYR A 814 39.12 -4.51 -2.76
C TYR A 814 38.89 -3.04 -3.11
N SER A 815 38.16 -2.31 -2.26
CA SER A 815 37.68 -0.95 -2.55
C SER A 815 37.04 -0.90 -3.94
N ARG A 816 37.35 0.11 -4.76
CA ARG A 816 36.79 0.29 -6.11
C ARG A 816 37.50 -0.49 -7.23
N ARG A 817 38.52 -1.31 -6.93
CA ARG A 817 39.41 -1.89 -7.95
C ARG A 817 38.68 -2.54 -9.13
N TYR A 818 37.63 -3.32 -8.88
CA TYR A 818 36.89 -4.02 -9.94
C TYR A 818 35.91 -3.12 -10.69
N ILE A 819 35.43 -2.03 -10.09
CA ILE A 819 34.70 -0.95 -10.77
C ILE A 819 35.64 -0.22 -11.73
N ASP A 820 36.84 0.14 -11.27
CA ASP A 820 37.81 0.91 -12.05
C ASP A 820 38.40 0.08 -13.22
N LEU A 821 38.69 -1.21 -13.00
CA LEU A 821 39.06 -2.15 -14.07
C LEU A 821 37.93 -2.30 -15.10
N THR A 822 36.67 -2.42 -14.64
CA THR A 822 35.51 -2.48 -15.54
C THR A 822 35.42 -1.21 -16.39
N ALA A 823 35.59 -0.02 -15.80
CA ALA A 823 35.61 1.25 -16.53
C ALA A 823 36.69 1.27 -17.63
N GLN A 824 37.91 0.86 -17.29
CA GLN A 824 39.05 0.86 -18.21
C GLN A 824 38.83 -0.06 -19.42
N TYR A 825 38.29 -1.26 -19.20
CA TYR A 825 38.10 -2.23 -20.28
C TYR A 825 36.77 -2.06 -21.03
N ALA A 826 35.71 -1.55 -20.38
CA ALA A 826 34.48 -1.13 -21.05
C ALA A 826 34.75 -0.01 -22.07
N ALA A 827 35.59 0.97 -21.71
CA ALA A 827 36.03 2.02 -22.62
C ALA A 827 36.81 1.46 -23.82
N GLN A 828 37.75 0.53 -23.59
CA GLN A 828 38.48 -0.15 -24.67
C GLN A 828 37.56 -0.95 -25.59
N LEU A 829 36.65 -1.74 -25.04
CA LEU A 829 35.66 -2.52 -25.80
C LEU A 829 34.85 -1.61 -26.72
N LYS A 830 34.29 -0.52 -26.18
CA LYS A 830 33.44 0.43 -26.90
C LYS A 830 34.19 1.26 -27.94
N ALA A 831 35.49 1.49 -27.75
CA ALA A 831 36.34 2.22 -28.69
C ALA A 831 36.82 1.36 -29.88
N ARG A 832 36.76 0.03 -29.81
CA ARG A 832 37.14 -0.85 -30.93
C ARG A 832 36.06 -0.83 -32.03
N ASP A 833 36.49 -0.58 -33.28
CA ASP A 833 35.67 -0.69 -34.49
C ASP A 833 36.33 -1.62 -35.52
N TYR A 834 36.22 -2.93 -35.31
CA TYR A 834 36.74 -3.94 -36.24
C TYR A 834 36.01 -3.96 -37.59
N ALA A 835 34.82 -3.35 -37.71
CA ALA A 835 34.09 -3.28 -38.98
C ALA A 835 34.73 -2.29 -39.97
N ARG A 836 35.67 -1.46 -39.51
CA ARG A 836 36.49 -0.54 -40.32
C ARG A 836 38.00 -0.81 -40.23
N ALA A 837 38.41 -1.95 -39.70
CA ALA A 837 39.82 -2.29 -39.58
C ALA A 837 40.39 -2.80 -40.92
N ASP A 838 41.43 -2.14 -41.45
CA ASP A 838 42.15 -2.59 -42.66
C ASP A 838 42.82 -3.96 -42.49
N ARG A 839 43.07 -4.38 -41.24
CA ARG A 839 43.63 -5.67 -40.88
C ARG A 839 43.13 -6.11 -39.51
N VAL A 840 42.84 -7.40 -39.39
CA VAL A 840 42.67 -8.12 -38.12
C VAL A 840 43.79 -9.15 -37.95
N SER A 841 44.17 -9.48 -36.72
CA SER A 841 45.30 -10.40 -36.47
C SER A 841 45.18 -11.17 -35.15
N VAL A 842 45.89 -12.30 -35.05
CA VAL A 842 46.09 -13.05 -33.80
C VAL A 842 47.56 -13.44 -33.68
N LEU A 843 48.16 -13.17 -32.52
CA LEU A 843 49.49 -13.63 -32.16
C LEU A 843 49.33 -14.88 -31.29
N LEU A 844 49.82 -16.02 -31.78
CA LEU A 844 49.74 -17.30 -31.09
C LEU A 844 50.81 -17.40 -29.99
N GLY A 845 50.46 -17.98 -28.85
CA GLY A 845 51.37 -18.15 -27.72
C GLY A 845 50.71 -18.89 -26.54
N PRO A 846 51.33 -18.91 -25.34
CA PRO A 846 50.73 -19.52 -24.14
C PRO A 846 49.37 -18.92 -23.74
N THR A 847 49.09 -17.71 -24.23
CA THR A 847 47.74 -17.14 -24.30
C THR A 847 47.68 -16.34 -25.59
N ASN A 848 46.76 -16.68 -26.49
CA ASN A 848 46.60 -16.01 -27.77
C ASN A 848 46.25 -14.52 -27.56
N GLN A 849 46.96 -13.62 -28.24
CA GLN A 849 46.67 -12.19 -28.25
C GLN A 849 45.94 -11.84 -29.54
N ALA A 850 44.63 -11.64 -29.43
CA ALA A 850 43.76 -11.35 -30.56
C ALA A 850 43.53 -9.84 -30.74
N ASP A 851 43.43 -9.45 -32.01
CA ASP A 851 43.14 -8.10 -32.49
C ASP A 851 42.14 -8.21 -33.65
N GLY A 852 40.91 -8.61 -33.33
CA GLY A 852 39.80 -8.78 -34.28
C GLY A 852 39.81 -10.09 -35.09
N LEU A 853 40.87 -10.89 -35.01
CA LEU A 853 40.94 -12.26 -35.51
C LEU A 853 41.14 -13.18 -34.32
N TYR A 854 40.43 -14.30 -34.28
CA TYR A 854 40.49 -15.23 -33.15
C TYR A 854 40.52 -16.68 -33.64
N GLN A 855 41.26 -17.55 -32.93
CA GLN A 855 41.26 -18.99 -33.17
C GLN A 855 40.02 -19.60 -32.53
N ASP A 856 39.20 -20.33 -33.28
CA ASP A 856 38.01 -20.94 -32.70
C ASP A 856 38.36 -21.85 -31.50
N GLU A 857 37.58 -21.71 -30.44
CA GLU A 857 37.80 -22.33 -29.12
C GLU A 857 36.72 -23.39 -28.79
N THR A 858 35.77 -23.62 -29.70
CA THR A 858 34.70 -24.63 -29.59
C THR A 858 35.21 -26.05 -29.83
#